data_AF-A0A6J0NJZ8-F1
#
_entry.id   AF-A0A6J0NJZ8-F1
#
_cell.length_a   1.000
_cell.length_b   1.000
_cell.length_c   1.000
_cell.angle_alpha   90.00
_cell.angle_beta   90.00
_cell.angle_gamma   90.00
#
_symmetry.space_group_name_H-M   'P 1'
#
loop_
_entity.id
_entity.type
_entity.pdbx_description
1 polymer ?
#
loop_
_entity_poly.entity_id
_entity_poly.type
_entity_poly.pdbx_seq_one_letter_code
_entity_poly.pdbx_strand_id
1 'polypeptide(L)'
;MASSPILATSLPQKQPTTSSPAGGFRLPPPPEKLAILLDKSESVDLIKQIHAAILRHNLFLHPYHPVLNLKLHRAYASHGKIRHSLSLFHHTIDPDLFLFTATINTASINGLRDQALLLYVQLLSSEIIPNEFTLSSVLKSCSAESVQAIHTHVLKFGLALDPYVATGLVDVYARGGDLVSALKVFDRMPERRSLVSSTAMITCYAKQGNVVAARALFEGMPEIERDIVSWNVMIDGYAQHGFPTEALRLFQKLLSEGNPKPDEITLVAALSACSQIGALESGRWIHLFIKRSRRIISVNVKVCTALIDMYSKCGSLEEAVSVFNDTPRKDTVAWNAMIAGYAMHGYSQDALRLFGEMQGTVGLQATDITFIATLQACAHAGLVKEGVRMFESMGQEYGIKPKIEHYGCLVSLLGRAGRLKQAYEIIKKMETEADSVVWSSLLGSCKLHGDFVLGKEIAEYLIGRNITNSGTYVLLSNIYASESDYEGVAKVRSLMKEKTIVKEPGVSAIEVDDRVHEFRAGDRNHLQSREIYTLLRKLSERIKSCGYVPDTNAVLQDLEETEKEESLQVHSERLAIAYGLISTQPGSPLRIFKNLRVCSDCHTVTKLISKITGRKIVVRDRNRFHHFVDGSCSCGDFW
;
A
#
# COMPACT_ATOMS: atom_id res chain seq x y z
N MET A 1 -42.91 -0.13 -6.99
CA MET A 1 -43.51 0.87 -7.90
C MET A 1 -42.36 1.81 -8.29
N ALA A 2 -41.92 1.99 -9.52
CA ALA A 2 -42.60 1.90 -10.81
C ALA A 2 -41.81 1.03 -11.80
N SER A 3 -42.56 0.14 -12.43
CA SER A 3 -42.30 -0.59 -13.66
C SER A 3 -42.52 0.32 -14.87
N SER A 4 -41.72 0.19 -15.93
CA SER A 4 -42.15 0.43 -17.31
C SER A 4 -41.16 -0.15 -18.34
N PRO A 5 -41.63 -0.51 -19.55
CA PRO A 5 -41.32 -1.79 -20.19
C PRO A 5 -40.75 -1.64 -21.61
N ILE A 6 -40.00 -2.63 -22.13
CA ILE A 6 -39.86 -2.82 -23.58
C ILE A 6 -39.78 -4.32 -23.90
N LEU A 7 -40.92 -4.87 -24.34
CA LEU A 7 -41.02 -6.15 -25.03
C LEU A 7 -42.18 -6.02 -26.02
N ALA A 8 -41.88 -5.95 -27.32
CA ALA A 8 -42.76 -6.38 -28.41
C ALA A 8 -42.16 -6.01 -29.77
N THR A 9 -41.46 -6.95 -30.41
CA THR A 9 -41.50 -7.07 -31.87
C THR A 9 -41.64 -8.56 -32.20
N SER A 10 -42.88 -8.96 -32.41
CA SER A 10 -43.26 -10.23 -33.04
C SER A 10 -42.72 -10.27 -34.47
N LEU A 11 -41.86 -11.26 -34.79
CA LEU A 11 -41.55 -11.62 -36.17
C LEU A 11 -42.58 -12.64 -36.67
N PRO A 12 -43.01 -12.57 -37.94
CA PRO A 12 -44.15 -13.33 -38.44
C PRO A 12 -43.81 -14.82 -38.61
N GLN A 13 -44.73 -15.68 -38.18
CA GLN A 13 -44.78 -17.09 -38.57
C GLN A 13 -45.01 -17.16 -40.10
N LYS A 14 -43.98 -17.55 -40.85
CA LYS A 14 -44.15 -18.00 -42.24
C LYS A 14 -44.31 -19.51 -42.25
N GLN A 15 -45.45 -19.98 -42.74
CA GLN A 15 -45.67 -21.37 -43.14
C GLN A 15 -44.63 -21.79 -44.21
N PRO A 16 -44.23 -23.06 -44.26
CA PRO A 16 -43.25 -23.54 -45.23
C PRO A 16 -43.86 -23.60 -46.62
N THR A 17 -43.49 -22.66 -47.49
CA THR A 17 -43.74 -22.77 -48.93
C THR A 17 -42.71 -23.72 -49.54
N THR A 18 -43.19 -24.82 -50.10
CA THR A 18 -42.43 -25.76 -50.93
C THR A 18 -41.97 -25.07 -52.22
N SER A 19 -40.71 -24.70 -52.31
CA SER A 19 -40.05 -24.45 -53.59
C SER A 19 -38.60 -24.96 -53.51
N SER A 20 -38.31 -25.99 -54.29
CA SER A 20 -36.94 -26.50 -54.45
C SER A 20 -36.13 -25.54 -55.31
N PRO A 21 -34.86 -25.29 -54.98
CA PRO A 21 -33.85 -24.97 -55.97
C PRO A 21 -32.91 -26.16 -56.15
N ALA A 22 -32.79 -26.61 -57.40
CA ALA A 22 -31.73 -27.48 -57.85
C ALA A 22 -30.37 -26.79 -57.68
N GLY A 23 -29.50 -27.37 -56.84
CA GLY A 23 -28.11 -26.96 -56.65
C GLY A 23 -27.38 -28.05 -55.89
N GLY A 24 -26.33 -28.62 -56.48
CA GLY A 24 -25.70 -29.87 -56.06
C GLY A 24 -25.41 -29.97 -54.55
N PHE A 25 -25.95 -31.02 -53.93
CA PHE A 25 -25.64 -31.40 -52.55
C PHE A 25 -24.15 -31.77 -52.44
N ARG A 26 -23.30 -30.83 -52.00
CA ARG A 26 -22.04 -31.22 -51.36
C ARG A 26 -22.41 -31.98 -50.09
N LEU A 27 -21.97 -33.23 -49.99
CA LEU A 27 -22.09 -34.03 -48.77
C LEU A 27 -21.65 -33.20 -47.56
N PRO A 28 -22.40 -33.22 -46.44
CA PRO A 28 -22.01 -32.46 -45.25
C PRO A 28 -20.62 -32.94 -44.78
N PRO A 29 -19.70 -32.01 -44.44
CA PRO A 29 -18.40 -32.41 -43.93
C PRO A 29 -18.57 -33.24 -42.65
N PRO A 30 -17.86 -34.37 -42.50
CA PRO A 30 -18.04 -35.24 -41.35
C PRO A 30 -17.74 -34.48 -40.05
N PRO A 31 -18.61 -34.61 -39.02
CA PRO A 31 -18.48 -33.91 -37.72
C PRO A 31 -17.09 -34.04 -37.09
N GLU A 32 -16.46 -35.22 -37.17
CA GLU A 32 -15.11 -35.48 -36.67
C GLU A 32 -14.05 -34.59 -37.34
N LYS A 33 -14.18 -34.37 -38.65
CA LYS A 33 -13.27 -33.51 -39.41
C LYS A 33 -13.42 -32.05 -39.01
N LEU A 34 -14.65 -31.60 -38.77
CA LEU A 34 -14.89 -30.25 -38.25
C LEU A 34 -14.34 -30.07 -36.82
N ALA A 35 -14.49 -31.08 -35.96
CA ALA A 35 -13.93 -31.08 -34.62
C ALA A 35 -12.40 -30.99 -34.62
N ILE A 36 -11.72 -31.70 -35.52
CA ILE A 36 -10.26 -31.62 -35.70
C ILE A 36 -9.83 -30.25 -36.24
N LEU A 37 -10.61 -29.68 -37.18
CA LEU A 37 -10.34 -28.35 -37.72
C LEU A 37 -10.48 -27.25 -36.67
N LEU A 38 -11.43 -27.39 -35.73
CA LEU A 38 -11.57 -26.48 -34.59
C LEU A 38 -10.35 -26.56 -33.66
N ASP A 39 -9.88 -27.77 -33.33
CA ASP A 39 -8.69 -27.94 -32.46
C ASP A 39 -7.41 -27.35 -33.10
N LYS A 40 -7.30 -27.37 -34.42
CA LYS A 40 -6.15 -26.87 -35.18
C LYS A 40 -6.29 -25.42 -35.65
N SER A 41 -7.39 -24.75 -35.31
CA SER A 41 -7.66 -23.40 -35.82
C SER A 41 -6.96 -22.32 -34.98
N GLU A 42 -6.10 -21.54 -35.64
CA GLU A 42 -5.42 -20.35 -35.06
C GLU A 42 -6.06 -19.03 -35.50
N SER A 43 -7.12 -19.10 -36.33
CA SER A 43 -7.79 -17.93 -36.91
C SER A 43 -9.27 -17.88 -36.54
N VAL A 44 -9.69 -16.73 -36.01
CA VAL A 44 -11.09 -16.42 -35.69
C VAL A 44 -11.98 -16.50 -36.92
N ASP A 45 -11.48 -16.15 -38.10
CA ASP A 45 -12.28 -16.18 -39.32
C ASP A 45 -12.48 -17.61 -39.82
N LEU A 46 -11.51 -18.49 -39.63
CA LEU A 46 -11.68 -19.92 -39.87
C LEU A 46 -12.71 -20.52 -38.90
N ILE A 47 -12.68 -20.13 -37.62
CA ILE A 47 -13.69 -20.55 -36.63
C ILE A 47 -15.09 -20.11 -37.05
N LYS A 48 -15.27 -18.87 -37.53
CA LYS A 48 -16.56 -18.39 -38.05
C LYS A 48 -17.03 -19.16 -39.28
N GLN A 49 -16.11 -19.50 -40.20
CA GLN A 49 -16.44 -20.30 -41.38
C GLN A 49 -16.91 -21.71 -41.00
N ILE A 50 -16.23 -22.33 -40.03
CA ILE A 50 -16.63 -23.63 -39.49
C ILE A 50 -17.98 -23.52 -38.78
N HIS A 51 -18.19 -22.51 -37.93
CA HIS A 51 -19.48 -22.26 -37.28
C HIS A 51 -20.61 -22.07 -38.29
N ALA A 52 -20.39 -21.30 -39.35
CA ALA A 52 -21.37 -21.10 -40.42
C ALA A 52 -21.66 -22.41 -41.19
N ALA A 53 -20.67 -23.27 -41.38
CA ALA A 53 -20.88 -24.59 -41.99
C ALA A 53 -21.73 -25.49 -41.08
N ILE A 54 -21.48 -25.50 -39.76
CA ILE A 54 -22.27 -26.25 -38.78
C ILE A 54 -23.74 -25.79 -38.82
N LEU A 55 -23.99 -24.47 -38.90
CA LEU A 55 -25.34 -23.88 -39.01
C LEU A 55 -26.04 -24.27 -40.32
N ARG A 56 -25.37 -24.12 -41.47
CA ARG A 56 -25.98 -24.41 -42.79
C ARG A 56 -26.38 -25.87 -42.96
N HIS A 57 -25.65 -26.78 -42.33
CA HIS A 57 -25.88 -28.22 -42.45
C HIS A 57 -26.71 -28.80 -41.29
N ASN A 58 -27.26 -27.94 -40.40
CA ASN A 58 -28.06 -28.35 -39.25
C ASN A 58 -27.39 -29.42 -38.37
N LEU A 59 -26.06 -29.38 -38.27
CA LEU A 59 -25.28 -30.40 -37.54
C LEU A 59 -25.50 -30.32 -36.01
N PHE A 60 -26.22 -29.29 -35.54
CA PHE A 60 -26.67 -29.17 -34.15
C PHE A 60 -27.80 -30.14 -33.77
N LEU A 61 -28.48 -30.77 -34.74
CA LEU A 61 -29.52 -31.76 -34.49
C LEU A 61 -28.97 -33.21 -34.46
N HIS A 62 -27.66 -33.37 -34.64
CA HIS A 62 -27.00 -34.67 -34.75
C HIS A 62 -26.46 -35.13 -33.39
N PRO A 63 -26.31 -36.44 -33.12
CA PRO A 63 -25.66 -36.97 -31.90
C PRO A 63 -24.23 -36.43 -31.59
N TYR A 64 -23.58 -35.72 -32.52
CA TYR A 64 -22.28 -35.07 -32.33
C TYR A 64 -22.37 -33.61 -31.82
N HIS A 65 -23.58 -33.10 -31.61
CA HIS A 65 -23.88 -31.73 -31.20
C HIS A 65 -23.12 -31.26 -29.93
N PRO A 66 -23.03 -32.04 -28.84
CA PRO A 66 -22.36 -31.57 -27.61
C PRO A 66 -20.86 -31.35 -27.79
N VAL A 67 -20.19 -32.25 -28.51
CA VAL A 67 -18.73 -32.18 -28.73
C VAL A 67 -18.36 -31.01 -29.63
N LEU A 68 -19.09 -30.79 -30.72
CA LEU A 68 -18.86 -29.68 -31.63
C LEU A 68 -19.10 -28.32 -30.94
N ASN A 69 -20.16 -28.21 -30.13
CA ASN A 69 -20.45 -26.98 -29.40
C ASN A 69 -19.40 -26.67 -28.33
N LEU A 70 -18.97 -27.69 -27.57
CA LEU A 70 -17.90 -27.52 -26.58
C LEU A 70 -16.59 -27.05 -27.22
N LYS A 71 -16.20 -27.66 -28.35
CA LYS A 71 -14.98 -27.26 -29.08
C LYS A 71 -15.10 -25.87 -29.67
N LEU A 72 -16.24 -25.55 -30.27
CA LEU A 72 -16.49 -24.23 -30.83
C LEU A 72 -16.52 -23.14 -29.75
N HIS A 73 -17.11 -23.43 -28.58
CA HIS A 73 -17.09 -22.57 -27.41
C HIS A 73 -15.65 -22.30 -26.96
N ARG A 74 -14.84 -23.36 -26.74
CA ARG A 74 -13.43 -23.23 -26.34
C ARG A 74 -12.61 -22.45 -27.37
N ALA A 75 -12.84 -22.66 -28.66
CA ALA A 75 -12.16 -21.95 -29.74
C ALA A 75 -12.49 -20.44 -29.74
N TYR A 76 -13.75 -20.05 -29.51
CA TYR A 76 -14.09 -18.64 -29.35
C TYR A 76 -13.51 -18.03 -28.07
N ALA A 77 -13.54 -18.77 -26.96
CA ALA A 77 -13.00 -18.32 -25.68
C ALA A 77 -11.48 -18.09 -25.73
N SER A 78 -10.71 -19.01 -26.32
CA SER A 78 -9.25 -18.89 -26.43
C SER A 78 -8.80 -17.68 -27.27
N HIS A 79 -9.63 -17.24 -28.22
CA HIS A 79 -9.39 -16.06 -29.04
C HIS A 79 -10.03 -14.77 -28.47
N GLY A 80 -10.44 -14.77 -27.20
CA GLY A 80 -11.01 -13.61 -26.52
C GLY A 80 -12.41 -13.18 -27.01
N LYS A 81 -13.11 -14.01 -27.79
CA LYS A 81 -14.48 -13.73 -28.27
C LYS A 81 -15.54 -14.25 -27.29
N ILE A 82 -15.46 -13.77 -26.05
CA ILE A 82 -16.29 -14.23 -24.92
C ILE A 82 -17.79 -14.11 -25.22
N ARG A 83 -18.23 -12.99 -25.82
CA ARG A 83 -19.65 -12.80 -26.20
C ARG A 83 -20.17 -13.86 -27.17
N HIS A 84 -19.32 -14.32 -28.11
CA HIS A 84 -19.69 -15.36 -29.06
C HIS A 84 -19.77 -16.72 -28.35
N SER A 85 -18.82 -16.98 -27.44
CA SER A 85 -18.80 -18.16 -26.58
C SER A 85 -20.08 -18.27 -25.73
N LEU A 86 -20.45 -17.19 -25.03
CA LEU A 86 -21.66 -17.12 -24.20
C LEU A 86 -22.94 -17.22 -25.03
N SER A 87 -22.97 -16.57 -26.20
CA SER A 87 -24.11 -16.68 -27.12
C SER A 87 -24.30 -18.13 -27.57
N LEU A 88 -23.23 -18.84 -27.93
CA LEU A 88 -23.29 -20.24 -28.32
C LEU A 88 -23.90 -21.11 -27.22
N PHE A 89 -23.53 -20.86 -25.95
CA PHE A 89 -24.13 -21.54 -24.81
C PHE A 89 -25.65 -21.32 -24.75
N HIS A 90 -26.12 -20.07 -24.83
CA HIS A 90 -27.55 -19.75 -24.77
C HIS A 90 -28.38 -20.29 -25.93
N HIS A 91 -27.76 -20.55 -27.09
CA HIS A 91 -28.42 -21.16 -28.25
C HIS A 91 -28.28 -22.69 -28.28
N THR A 92 -27.51 -23.28 -27.36
CA THR A 92 -27.39 -24.74 -27.26
C THR A 92 -28.62 -25.29 -26.55
N ILE A 93 -29.32 -26.21 -27.22
CA ILE A 93 -30.43 -26.97 -26.64
C ILE A 93 -29.81 -28.07 -25.77
N ASP A 94 -30.23 -28.15 -24.50
CA ASP A 94 -29.79 -29.14 -23.51
C ASP A 94 -28.25 -29.20 -23.32
N PRO A 95 -27.63 -28.14 -22.77
CA PRO A 95 -26.19 -28.09 -22.55
C PRO A 95 -25.73 -29.13 -21.51
N ASP A 96 -24.68 -29.88 -21.84
CA ASP A 96 -24.09 -30.89 -20.95
C ASP A 96 -23.18 -30.28 -19.86
N LEU A 97 -22.80 -31.10 -18.88
CA LEU A 97 -21.91 -30.71 -17.77
C LEU A 97 -20.59 -30.10 -18.26
N PHE A 98 -20.02 -30.61 -19.36
CA PHE A 98 -18.75 -30.15 -19.90
C PHE A 98 -18.85 -28.74 -20.48
N LEU A 99 -19.94 -28.46 -21.20
CA LEU A 99 -20.21 -27.15 -21.76
C LEU A 99 -20.49 -26.13 -20.64
N PHE A 100 -21.33 -26.48 -19.66
CA PHE A 100 -21.53 -25.64 -18.47
C PHE A 100 -20.21 -25.33 -17.76
N THR A 101 -19.40 -26.35 -17.46
CA THR A 101 -18.11 -26.19 -16.79
C THR A 101 -17.17 -25.28 -17.58
N ALA A 102 -17.10 -25.46 -18.91
CA ALA A 102 -16.28 -24.62 -19.77
C ALA A 102 -16.77 -23.17 -19.80
N THR A 103 -18.09 -22.94 -19.88
CA THR A 103 -18.68 -21.60 -19.91
C THR A 103 -18.52 -20.87 -18.57
N ILE A 104 -18.74 -21.56 -17.46
CA ILE A 104 -18.48 -21.04 -16.11
C ILE A 104 -17.01 -20.65 -15.99
N ASN A 105 -16.07 -21.55 -16.32
CA ASN A 105 -14.64 -21.25 -16.22
C ASN A 105 -14.23 -20.06 -17.10
N THR A 106 -14.76 -19.97 -18.31
CA THR A 106 -14.52 -18.81 -19.21
C THR A 106 -15.05 -17.52 -18.59
N ALA A 107 -16.26 -17.52 -18.02
CA ALA A 107 -16.82 -16.35 -17.35
C ALA A 107 -15.96 -15.96 -16.13
N SER A 108 -15.54 -16.94 -15.32
CA SER A 108 -14.71 -16.73 -14.13
C SER A 108 -13.35 -16.11 -14.45
N ILE A 109 -12.61 -16.65 -15.43
CA ILE A 109 -11.28 -16.15 -15.82
C ILE A 109 -11.36 -14.72 -16.37
N ASN A 110 -12.48 -14.35 -17.00
CA ASN A 110 -12.69 -13.02 -17.56
C ASN A 110 -13.36 -12.03 -16.59
N GLY A 111 -13.48 -12.38 -15.31
CA GLY A 111 -14.02 -11.50 -14.27
C GLY A 111 -15.54 -11.31 -14.30
N LEU A 112 -16.28 -12.08 -15.10
CA LEU A 112 -17.74 -12.04 -15.19
C LEU A 112 -18.36 -12.88 -14.05
N ARG A 113 -18.15 -12.43 -12.80
CA ARG A 113 -18.49 -13.19 -11.58
C ARG A 113 -19.97 -13.55 -11.49
N ASP A 114 -20.84 -12.56 -11.67
CA ASP A 114 -22.30 -12.75 -11.55
C ASP A 114 -22.82 -13.73 -12.62
N GLN A 115 -22.27 -13.66 -13.82
CA GLN A 115 -22.65 -14.56 -14.90
C GLN A 115 -22.18 -15.99 -14.62
N ALA A 116 -20.97 -16.18 -14.07
CA ALA A 116 -20.49 -17.51 -13.68
C ALA A 116 -21.37 -18.15 -12.59
N LEU A 117 -21.80 -17.36 -11.59
CA LEU A 117 -22.71 -17.81 -10.54
C LEU A 117 -24.11 -18.12 -11.08
N LEU A 118 -24.63 -17.29 -11.98
CA LEU A 118 -25.92 -17.52 -12.63
C LEU A 118 -25.92 -18.81 -13.45
N LEU A 119 -24.86 -19.06 -14.22
CA LEU A 119 -24.68 -20.29 -14.98
C LEU A 119 -24.61 -21.53 -14.08
N TYR A 120 -23.99 -21.42 -12.91
CA TYR A 120 -23.98 -22.49 -11.92
C TYR A 120 -25.37 -22.76 -11.34
N VAL A 121 -26.15 -21.72 -11.03
CA VAL A 121 -27.56 -21.86 -10.62
C VAL A 121 -28.37 -22.52 -11.73
N GLN A 122 -28.16 -22.12 -13.00
CA GLN A 122 -28.83 -22.74 -14.14
C GLN A 122 -28.49 -24.23 -14.26
N LEU A 123 -27.22 -24.62 -14.07
CA LEU A 123 -26.80 -26.03 -14.06
C LEU A 123 -27.56 -26.84 -13.01
N LEU A 124 -27.70 -26.30 -11.79
CA LEU A 124 -28.43 -26.95 -10.70
C LEU A 124 -29.93 -27.06 -11.00
N SER A 125 -30.53 -26.03 -11.62
CA SER A 125 -31.93 -26.04 -12.06
C SER A 125 -32.19 -27.03 -13.20
N SER A 126 -31.16 -27.40 -13.96
CA SER A 126 -31.20 -28.46 -14.99
C SER A 126 -31.00 -29.86 -14.41
N GLU A 127 -30.95 -30.03 -13.09
CA GLU A 127 -30.75 -31.31 -12.39
C GLU A 127 -29.42 -32.02 -12.74
N ILE A 128 -28.44 -31.31 -13.31
CA ILE A 128 -27.12 -31.83 -13.61
C ILE A 128 -26.25 -31.73 -12.36
N ILE A 129 -25.60 -32.84 -11.98
CA ILE A 129 -24.72 -32.89 -10.80
C ILE A 129 -23.36 -32.23 -11.15
N PRO A 130 -22.94 -31.18 -10.42
CA PRO A 130 -21.62 -30.58 -10.60
C PRO A 130 -20.50 -31.55 -10.21
N ASN A 131 -19.37 -31.48 -10.92
CA ASN A 131 -18.15 -32.22 -10.56
C ASN A 131 -17.08 -31.30 -9.94
N GLU A 132 -15.92 -31.87 -9.62
CA GLU A 132 -14.77 -31.18 -9.05
C GLU A 132 -14.31 -29.98 -9.88
N PHE A 133 -14.32 -30.12 -11.21
CA PHE A 133 -13.92 -29.06 -12.12
C PHE A 133 -14.95 -27.93 -12.17
N THR A 134 -16.26 -28.25 -12.17
CA THR A 134 -17.32 -27.24 -12.10
C THR A 134 -17.19 -26.42 -10.82
N LEU A 135 -17.09 -27.06 -9.67
CA LEU A 135 -17.01 -26.38 -8.38
C LEU A 135 -15.71 -25.57 -8.24
N SER A 136 -14.57 -26.12 -8.67
CA SER A 136 -13.30 -25.37 -8.70
C SER A 136 -13.37 -24.13 -9.58
N SER A 137 -14.04 -24.20 -10.74
CA SER A 137 -14.27 -23.04 -11.60
C SER A 137 -15.21 -22.00 -10.97
N VAL A 138 -16.31 -22.42 -10.35
CA VAL A 138 -17.24 -21.51 -9.66
C VAL A 138 -16.56 -20.78 -8.50
N LEU A 139 -15.74 -21.47 -7.71
CA LEU A 139 -15.02 -20.89 -6.58
C LEU A 139 -14.14 -19.69 -6.98
N LYS A 140 -13.57 -19.69 -8.19
CA LYS A 140 -12.79 -18.54 -8.71
C LYS A 140 -13.63 -17.25 -8.81
N SER A 141 -14.95 -17.38 -8.97
CA SER A 141 -15.90 -16.26 -9.05
C SER A 141 -16.55 -15.91 -7.71
N CYS A 142 -16.36 -16.73 -6.68
CA CYS A 142 -16.97 -16.49 -5.38
C CYS A 142 -16.35 -15.31 -4.62
N SER A 143 -17.22 -14.61 -3.92
CA SER A 143 -16.91 -13.66 -2.84
C SER A 143 -16.88 -14.37 -1.50
N ALA A 144 -16.42 -13.67 -0.46
CA ALA A 144 -16.48 -14.15 0.93
C ALA A 144 -17.91 -14.49 1.40
N GLU A 145 -18.92 -13.84 0.82
CA GLU A 145 -20.34 -14.05 1.17
C GLU A 145 -20.91 -15.30 0.48
N SER A 146 -20.52 -15.56 -0.77
CA SER A 146 -21.06 -16.67 -1.57
C SER A 146 -20.33 -18.00 -1.35
N VAL A 147 -19.10 -17.97 -0.82
CA VAL A 147 -18.27 -19.17 -0.63
C VAL A 147 -18.92 -20.19 0.31
N GLN A 148 -19.64 -19.74 1.34
CA GLN A 148 -20.27 -20.66 2.31
C GLN A 148 -21.37 -21.52 1.67
N ALA A 149 -22.15 -20.93 0.76
CA ALA A 149 -23.18 -21.66 0.00
C ALA A 149 -22.54 -22.69 -0.92
N ILE A 150 -21.48 -22.31 -1.65
CA ILE A 150 -20.76 -23.24 -2.53
C ILE A 150 -20.05 -24.33 -1.73
N HIS A 151 -19.43 -24.00 -0.59
CA HIS A 151 -18.82 -24.99 0.30
C HIS A 151 -19.85 -26.00 0.84
N THR A 152 -21.08 -25.56 1.12
CA THR A 152 -22.18 -26.47 1.50
C THR A 152 -22.49 -27.44 0.35
N HIS A 153 -22.49 -26.97 -0.90
CA HIS A 153 -22.67 -27.85 -2.07
C HIS A 153 -21.49 -28.82 -2.23
N VAL A 154 -20.25 -28.36 -2.02
CA VAL A 154 -19.06 -29.22 -2.01
C VAL A 154 -19.22 -30.39 -1.02
N LEU A 155 -19.71 -30.12 0.19
CA LEU A 155 -20.00 -31.16 1.19
C LEU A 155 -21.14 -32.08 0.73
N LYS A 156 -22.24 -31.51 0.22
CA LYS A 156 -23.41 -32.26 -0.27
C LYS A 156 -23.05 -33.24 -1.39
N PHE A 157 -22.15 -32.86 -2.29
CA PHE A 157 -21.72 -33.69 -3.40
C PHE A 157 -20.53 -34.60 -3.07
N GLY A 158 -20.03 -34.59 -1.83
CA GLY A 158 -18.93 -35.47 -1.39
C GLY A 158 -17.55 -35.08 -1.94
N LEU A 159 -17.38 -33.83 -2.40
CA LEU A 159 -16.16 -33.34 -3.05
C LEU A 159 -15.23 -32.56 -2.10
N ALA A 160 -15.44 -32.67 -0.79
CA ALA A 160 -14.70 -31.89 0.21
C ALA A 160 -13.23 -32.27 0.36
N LEU A 161 -12.85 -33.51 -0.02
CA LEU A 161 -11.47 -33.98 0.01
C LEU A 161 -10.77 -33.89 -1.35
N ASP A 162 -11.49 -33.45 -2.40
CA ASP A 162 -10.89 -33.26 -3.71
C ASP A 162 -9.82 -32.14 -3.66
N PRO A 163 -8.57 -32.38 -4.12
CA PRO A 163 -7.50 -31.40 -4.01
C PRO A 163 -7.79 -30.08 -4.74
N TYR A 164 -8.46 -30.10 -5.89
CA TYR A 164 -8.73 -28.88 -6.68
C TYR A 164 -9.83 -28.04 -6.03
N VAL A 165 -10.87 -28.69 -5.50
CA VAL A 165 -11.95 -28.02 -4.79
C VAL A 165 -11.47 -27.47 -3.44
N ALA A 166 -10.74 -28.28 -2.65
CA ALA A 166 -10.21 -27.87 -1.36
C ALA A 166 -9.20 -26.71 -1.49
N THR A 167 -8.32 -26.75 -2.50
CA THR A 167 -7.41 -25.62 -2.80
C THR A 167 -8.19 -24.35 -3.16
N GLY A 168 -9.25 -24.47 -3.96
CA GLY A 168 -10.13 -23.34 -4.31
C GLY A 168 -10.86 -22.76 -3.10
N LEU A 169 -11.33 -23.61 -2.18
CA LEU A 169 -11.96 -23.18 -0.94
C LEU A 169 -10.98 -22.43 -0.03
N VAL A 170 -9.77 -22.97 0.15
CA VAL A 170 -8.70 -22.30 0.91
C VAL A 170 -8.39 -20.93 0.32
N ASP A 171 -8.21 -20.81 -1.01
CA ASP A 171 -7.95 -19.53 -1.67
C ASP A 171 -9.09 -18.51 -1.44
N VAL A 172 -10.36 -18.91 -1.59
CA VAL A 172 -11.48 -17.98 -1.43
C VAL A 172 -11.65 -17.55 0.03
N TYR A 173 -11.55 -18.48 0.99
CA TYR A 173 -11.59 -18.13 2.41
C TYR A 173 -10.41 -17.25 2.81
N ALA A 174 -9.21 -17.55 2.30
CA ALA A 174 -8.01 -16.74 2.52
C ALA A 174 -8.16 -15.32 1.95
N ARG A 175 -8.67 -15.18 0.71
CA ARG A 175 -8.97 -13.88 0.10
C ARG A 175 -10.07 -13.13 0.83
N GLY A 176 -11.03 -13.83 1.41
CA GLY A 176 -12.10 -13.29 2.24
C GLY A 176 -11.70 -12.94 3.67
N GLY A 177 -10.48 -13.29 4.09
CA GLY A 177 -9.98 -13.03 5.44
C GLY A 177 -10.52 -13.97 6.53
N ASP A 178 -11.22 -15.05 6.16
CA ASP A 178 -11.71 -16.07 7.12
C ASP A 178 -10.65 -17.16 7.32
N LEU A 179 -9.67 -16.86 8.17
CA LEU A 179 -8.59 -17.80 8.49
C LEU A 179 -9.10 -19.08 9.16
N VAL A 180 -10.17 -19.01 9.96
CA VAL A 180 -10.67 -20.18 10.71
C VAL A 180 -11.24 -21.22 9.74
N SER A 181 -12.04 -20.78 8.77
CA SER A 181 -12.58 -21.69 7.74
C SER A 181 -11.49 -22.18 6.80
N ALA A 182 -10.56 -21.30 6.39
CA ALA A 182 -9.42 -21.68 5.55
C ALA A 182 -8.59 -22.79 6.21
N LEU A 183 -8.26 -22.64 7.51
CA LEU A 183 -7.50 -23.64 8.27
C LEU A 183 -8.23 -24.97 8.38
N LYS A 184 -9.53 -24.95 8.69
CA LYS A 184 -10.33 -26.19 8.78
C LYS A 184 -10.33 -26.98 7.48
N VAL A 185 -10.39 -26.30 6.34
CA VAL A 185 -10.30 -26.94 5.03
C VAL A 185 -8.88 -27.46 4.80
N PHE A 186 -7.87 -26.62 5.03
CA PHE A 186 -6.46 -26.94 4.82
C PHE A 186 -5.99 -28.15 5.64
N ASP A 187 -6.35 -28.24 6.93
CA ASP A 187 -5.97 -29.33 7.83
C ASP A 187 -6.57 -30.68 7.44
N ARG A 188 -7.70 -30.66 6.72
CA ARG A 188 -8.39 -31.87 6.21
C ARG A 188 -7.90 -32.30 4.84
N MET A 189 -7.06 -31.52 4.17
CA MET A 189 -6.56 -31.84 2.84
C MET A 189 -5.61 -33.06 2.91
N PRO A 190 -5.80 -34.09 2.04
CA PRO A 190 -4.88 -35.23 1.94
C PRO A 190 -3.45 -34.79 1.61
N GLU A 191 -3.33 -33.78 0.73
CA GLU A 191 -2.09 -33.15 0.31
C GLU A 191 -1.99 -31.71 0.83
N ARG A 192 -2.06 -31.52 2.15
CA ARG A 192 -1.92 -30.23 2.85
C ARG A 192 -0.65 -29.41 2.53
N ARG A 193 0.25 -29.93 1.69
CA ARG A 193 1.53 -29.29 1.31
C ARG A 193 1.63 -28.99 -0.17
N SER A 194 0.53 -29.02 -0.94
CA SER A 194 0.60 -28.54 -2.31
C SER A 194 1.08 -27.07 -2.32
N LEU A 195 1.92 -26.70 -3.29
CA LEU A 195 2.47 -25.35 -3.42
C LEU A 195 1.36 -24.29 -3.38
N VAL A 196 0.26 -24.52 -4.11
CA VAL A 196 -0.85 -23.57 -4.20
C VAL A 196 -1.59 -23.40 -2.87
N SER A 197 -1.91 -24.51 -2.17
CA SER A 197 -2.62 -24.44 -0.89
C SER A 197 -1.74 -23.82 0.21
N SER A 198 -0.45 -24.15 0.22
CA SER A 198 0.53 -23.60 1.17
C SER A 198 0.71 -22.10 0.95
N THR A 199 0.90 -21.65 -0.30
CA THR A 199 1.04 -20.22 -0.63
C THR A 199 -0.24 -19.43 -0.32
N ALA A 200 -1.43 -19.99 -0.55
CA ALA A 200 -2.69 -19.37 -0.17
C ALA A 200 -2.81 -19.20 1.36
N MET A 201 -2.43 -20.22 2.14
CA MET A 201 -2.41 -20.15 3.60
C MET A 201 -1.36 -19.17 4.13
N ILE A 202 -0.15 -19.16 3.57
CA ILE A 202 0.89 -18.18 3.89
C ILE A 202 0.37 -16.76 3.64
N THR A 203 -0.31 -16.53 2.51
CA THR A 203 -0.92 -15.24 2.19
C THR A 203 -1.99 -14.84 3.21
N CYS A 204 -2.82 -15.80 3.65
CA CYS A 204 -3.83 -15.56 4.67
C CYS A 204 -3.19 -15.14 6.01
N TYR A 205 -2.23 -15.92 6.49
CA TYR A 205 -1.50 -15.63 7.72
C TYR A 205 -0.78 -14.29 7.66
N ALA A 206 -0.09 -14.01 6.54
CA ALA A 206 0.61 -12.75 6.32
C ALA A 206 -0.35 -11.56 6.35
N LYS A 207 -1.50 -11.62 5.65
CA LYS A 207 -2.51 -10.54 5.63
C LYS A 207 -3.16 -10.25 6.99
N GLN A 208 -3.21 -11.23 7.88
CA GLN A 208 -3.71 -11.05 9.25
C GLN A 208 -2.60 -10.64 10.24
N GLY A 209 -1.38 -10.41 9.76
CA GLY A 209 -0.24 -10.06 10.59
C GLY A 209 0.37 -11.21 11.39
N ASN A 210 -0.12 -12.45 11.21
CA ASN A 210 0.49 -13.63 11.81
C ASN A 210 1.67 -14.12 10.96
N VAL A 211 2.69 -13.26 10.83
CA VAL A 211 3.90 -13.54 10.04
C VAL A 211 4.70 -14.72 10.59
N VAL A 212 4.55 -15.07 11.87
CA VAL A 212 5.21 -16.21 12.51
C VAL A 212 4.63 -17.53 11.99
N ALA A 213 3.31 -17.67 11.97
CA ALA A 213 2.66 -18.86 11.40
C ALA A 213 2.91 -18.96 9.89
N ALA A 214 2.88 -17.82 9.18
CA ALA A 214 3.25 -17.76 7.76
C ALA A 214 4.67 -18.30 7.53
N ARG A 215 5.64 -17.86 8.35
CA ARG A 215 7.03 -18.28 8.27
C ARG A 215 7.22 -19.76 8.57
N ALA A 216 6.56 -20.27 9.60
CA ALA A 216 6.62 -21.69 9.95
C ALA A 216 6.10 -22.59 8.81
N LEU A 217 5.01 -22.18 8.16
CA LEU A 217 4.46 -22.90 7.01
C LEU A 217 5.41 -22.83 5.80
N PHE A 218 5.97 -21.64 5.51
CA PHE A 218 6.94 -21.43 4.43
C PHE A 218 8.21 -22.28 4.60
N GLU A 219 8.79 -22.31 5.80
CA GLU A 219 9.97 -23.11 6.11
C GLU A 219 9.68 -24.62 6.09
N GLY A 220 8.43 -25.00 6.38
CA GLY A 220 7.96 -26.39 6.26
C GLY A 220 7.79 -26.89 4.82
N MET A 221 7.80 -26.00 3.82
CA MET A 221 7.76 -26.37 2.40
C MET A 221 9.13 -26.89 1.93
N PRO A 222 9.19 -27.92 1.06
CA PRO A 222 10.44 -28.35 0.44
C PRO A 222 11.09 -27.19 -0.33
N GLU A 223 12.40 -27.02 -0.18
CA GLU A 223 13.13 -25.91 -0.82
C GLU A 223 12.96 -25.88 -2.34
N ILE A 224 12.92 -27.06 -2.98
CA ILE A 224 12.76 -27.20 -4.43
C ILE A 224 11.37 -26.78 -4.94
N GLU A 225 10.38 -26.72 -4.06
CA GLU A 225 9.00 -26.38 -4.40
C GLU A 225 8.66 -24.91 -4.10
N ARG A 226 9.52 -24.17 -3.38
CA ARG A 226 9.29 -22.76 -3.08
C ARG A 226 9.46 -21.92 -4.34
N ASP A 227 8.34 -21.45 -4.88
CA ASP A 227 8.32 -20.56 -6.04
C ASP A 227 8.47 -19.09 -5.64
N ILE A 228 8.70 -18.22 -6.63
CA ILE A 228 8.88 -16.79 -6.38
C ILE A 228 7.66 -16.14 -5.70
N VAL A 229 6.46 -16.70 -5.92
CA VAL A 229 5.22 -16.20 -5.32
C VAL A 229 5.25 -16.40 -3.80
N SER A 230 5.61 -17.60 -3.33
CA SER A 230 5.74 -17.88 -1.89
C SER A 230 6.76 -16.97 -1.19
N TRP A 231 7.90 -16.71 -1.84
CA TRP A 231 8.91 -15.76 -1.38
C TRP A 231 8.38 -14.33 -1.31
N ASN A 232 7.70 -13.88 -2.37
CA ASN A 232 7.14 -12.53 -2.44
C ASN A 232 6.12 -12.28 -1.32
N VAL A 233 5.23 -13.24 -1.06
CA VAL A 233 4.25 -13.14 0.03
C VAL A 233 4.95 -13.03 1.38
N MET A 234 6.02 -13.77 1.62
CA MET A 234 6.76 -13.69 2.88
C MET A 234 7.48 -12.35 3.05
N ILE A 235 8.22 -11.90 2.02
CA ILE A 235 8.97 -10.64 2.08
C ILE A 235 8.01 -9.45 2.25
N ASP A 236 6.93 -9.41 1.47
CA ASP A 236 5.88 -8.39 1.56
C ASP A 236 5.14 -8.45 2.91
N GLY A 237 4.81 -9.66 3.38
CA GLY A 237 4.15 -9.86 4.67
C GLY A 237 4.94 -9.29 5.84
N TYR A 238 6.25 -9.53 5.90
CA TYR A 238 7.12 -8.93 6.91
C TYR A 238 7.26 -7.41 6.74
N ALA A 239 7.38 -6.92 5.50
CA ALA A 239 7.47 -5.48 5.23
C ALA A 239 6.20 -4.73 5.64
N GLN A 240 5.01 -5.30 5.43
CA GLN A 240 3.74 -4.64 5.75
C GLN A 240 3.40 -4.63 7.25
N HIS A 241 3.91 -5.60 8.02
CA HIS A 241 3.56 -5.78 9.44
C HIS A 241 4.63 -5.29 10.42
N GLY A 242 5.48 -4.36 9.99
CA GLY A 242 6.44 -3.68 10.87
C GLY A 242 7.73 -4.47 11.14
N PHE A 243 8.06 -5.45 10.30
CA PHE A 243 9.31 -6.21 10.38
C PHE A 243 10.20 -6.06 9.12
N PRO A 244 10.51 -4.83 8.68
CA PRO A 244 11.27 -4.60 7.44
C PRO A 244 12.69 -5.19 7.44
N THR A 245 13.36 -5.29 8.60
CA THR A 245 14.68 -5.93 8.70
C THR A 245 14.61 -7.42 8.36
N GLU A 246 13.56 -8.12 8.80
CA GLU A 246 13.35 -9.54 8.46
C GLU A 246 12.99 -9.72 6.99
N ALA A 247 12.23 -8.78 6.41
CA ALA A 247 11.96 -8.77 4.97
C ALA A 247 13.26 -8.70 4.15
N LEU A 248 14.21 -7.83 4.53
CA LEU A 248 15.51 -7.72 3.87
C LEU A 248 16.38 -8.97 4.08
N ARG A 249 16.34 -9.60 5.26
CA ARG A 249 17.04 -10.87 5.51
C ARG A 249 16.49 -11.99 4.62
N LEU A 250 15.18 -12.08 4.44
CA LEU A 250 14.58 -13.04 3.53
C LEU A 250 14.92 -12.75 2.07
N PHE A 251 14.96 -11.49 1.66
CA PHE A 251 15.40 -11.10 0.33
C PHE A 251 16.86 -11.51 0.07
N GLN A 252 17.76 -11.30 1.04
CA GLN A 252 19.14 -11.77 0.97
C GLN A 252 19.22 -13.30 0.89
N LYS A 253 18.37 -14.02 1.63
CA LYS A 253 18.28 -15.49 1.57
C LYS A 253 17.86 -15.96 0.17
N LEU A 254 16.81 -15.38 -0.40
CA LEU A 254 16.37 -15.65 -1.78
C LEU A 254 17.52 -15.46 -2.79
N LEU A 255 18.28 -14.37 -2.66
CA LEU A 255 19.44 -14.11 -3.51
C LEU A 255 20.54 -15.16 -3.36
N SER A 256 20.77 -15.65 -2.13
CA SER A 256 21.80 -16.66 -1.84
C SER A 256 21.44 -18.05 -2.37
N GLU A 257 20.15 -18.40 -2.42
CA GLU A 257 19.67 -19.67 -3.00
C GLU A 257 19.79 -19.69 -4.52
N GLY A 258 19.82 -18.52 -5.17
CA GLY A 258 20.05 -18.35 -6.61
C GLY A 258 18.86 -18.74 -7.50
N ASN A 259 17.95 -19.58 -7.03
CA ASN A 259 16.68 -19.94 -7.67
C ASN A 259 15.58 -20.16 -6.61
N PRO A 260 14.38 -19.59 -6.76
CA PRO A 260 13.91 -18.75 -7.86
C PRO A 260 14.59 -17.37 -7.90
N LYS A 261 14.64 -16.75 -9.08
CA LYS A 261 15.20 -15.39 -9.23
C LYS A 261 14.19 -14.33 -8.78
N PRO A 262 14.63 -13.24 -8.14
CA PRO A 262 13.78 -12.10 -7.81
C PRO A 262 13.06 -11.55 -9.04
N ASP A 263 11.77 -11.27 -8.87
CA ASP A 263 10.97 -10.54 -9.85
C ASP A 263 10.72 -9.10 -9.40
N GLU A 264 9.92 -8.38 -10.17
CA GLU A 264 9.52 -7.02 -9.87
C GLU A 264 8.85 -6.88 -8.50
N ILE A 265 7.98 -7.83 -8.14
CA ILE A 265 7.22 -7.80 -6.89
C ILE A 265 8.18 -7.96 -5.71
N THR A 266 9.16 -8.87 -5.84
CA THR A 266 10.24 -9.03 -4.84
C THR A 266 10.96 -7.71 -4.60
N LEU A 267 11.35 -7.02 -5.68
CA LEU A 267 12.12 -5.77 -5.61
C LEU A 267 11.32 -4.64 -4.98
N VAL A 268 10.04 -4.52 -5.32
CA VAL A 268 9.15 -3.51 -4.69
C VAL A 268 9.03 -3.76 -3.19
N ALA A 269 8.85 -5.01 -2.75
CA ALA A 269 8.77 -5.34 -1.33
C ALA A 269 10.09 -5.06 -0.60
N ALA A 270 11.24 -5.41 -1.18
CA ALA A 270 12.56 -5.13 -0.61
C ALA A 270 12.84 -3.61 -0.52
N LEU A 271 12.51 -2.84 -1.57
CA LEU A 271 12.66 -1.38 -1.57
C LEU A 271 11.74 -0.70 -0.56
N SER A 272 10.51 -1.21 -0.40
CA SER A 272 9.58 -0.76 0.65
C SER A 272 10.17 -1.00 2.04
N ALA A 273 10.78 -2.17 2.29
CA ALA A 273 11.45 -2.45 3.55
C ALA A 273 12.61 -1.47 3.80
N CYS A 274 13.45 -1.18 2.80
CA CYS A 274 14.50 -0.15 2.91
C CYS A 274 13.93 1.22 3.25
N SER A 275 12.84 1.63 2.59
CA SER A 275 12.13 2.91 2.80
C SER A 275 11.66 3.08 4.26
N GLN A 276 11.18 2.00 4.88
CA GLN A 276 10.67 2.02 6.26
C GLN A 276 11.77 2.20 7.30
N ILE A 277 12.93 1.55 7.14
CA ILE A 277 14.06 1.65 8.09
C ILE A 277 15.09 2.73 7.73
N GLY A 278 14.92 3.40 6.58
CA GLY A 278 15.88 4.40 6.12
C GLY A 278 17.21 3.82 5.63
N ALA A 279 17.26 2.55 5.21
CA ALA A 279 18.49 1.87 4.79
C ALA A 279 18.91 2.30 3.37
N LEU A 280 19.52 3.48 3.26
CA LEU A 280 19.89 4.10 1.98
C LEU A 280 20.88 3.23 1.19
N GLU A 281 21.92 2.71 1.82
CA GLU A 281 22.95 1.93 1.13
C GLU A 281 22.43 0.59 0.63
N SER A 282 21.55 -0.07 1.40
CA SER A 282 20.83 -1.26 0.94
C SER A 282 19.96 -0.95 -0.28
N GLY A 283 19.25 0.18 -0.25
CA GLY A 283 18.47 0.66 -1.38
C GLY A 283 19.30 0.96 -2.64
N ARG A 284 20.46 1.61 -2.48
CA ARG A 284 21.43 1.85 -3.57
C ARG A 284 21.96 0.56 -4.16
N TRP A 285 22.30 -0.42 -3.31
CA TRP A 285 22.73 -1.73 -3.76
C TRP A 285 21.65 -2.43 -4.59
N ILE A 286 20.39 -2.42 -4.13
CA ILE A 286 19.25 -2.97 -4.89
C ILE A 286 19.08 -2.23 -6.23
N HIS A 287 19.18 -0.89 -6.24
CA HIS A 287 19.09 -0.11 -7.47
C HIS A 287 20.21 -0.48 -8.48
N LEU A 288 21.45 -0.66 -8.01
CA LEU A 288 22.56 -1.15 -8.84
C LEU A 288 22.32 -2.58 -9.34
N PHE A 289 21.79 -3.46 -8.49
CA PHE A 289 21.39 -4.82 -8.87
C PHE A 289 20.34 -4.80 -9.99
N ILE A 290 19.32 -3.94 -9.89
CA ILE A 290 18.31 -3.74 -10.93
C ILE A 290 18.96 -3.26 -12.23
N LYS A 291 19.84 -2.24 -12.18
CA LYS A 291 20.55 -1.72 -13.35
C LYS A 291 21.38 -2.80 -14.07
N ARG A 292 22.08 -3.65 -13.31
CA ARG A 292 22.87 -4.77 -13.87
C ARG A 292 21.99 -5.90 -14.41
N SER A 293 20.83 -6.14 -13.80
CA SER A 293 19.90 -7.20 -14.16
C SER A 293 18.86 -6.79 -15.20
N ARG A 294 19.00 -5.63 -15.86
CA ARG A 294 18.04 -5.10 -16.86
C ARG A 294 17.74 -6.03 -18.04
N ARG A 295 18.60 -7.01 -18.33
CA ARG A 295 18.34 -8.04 -19.35
C ARG A 295 17.41 -9.17 -18.86
N ILE A 296 17.21 -9.28 -17.55
CA ILE A 296 16.50 -10.37 -16.88
C ILE A 296 15.23 -9.84 -16.19
N ILE A 297 15.28 -8.62 -15.64
CA ILE A 297 14.18 -7.99 -14.92
C ILE A 297 13.71 -6.77 -15.72
N SER A 298 12.43 -6.78 -16.10
CA SER A 298 11.79 -5.62 -16.72
C SER A 298 11.68 -4.49 -15.69
N VAL A 299 12.36 -3.38 -15.93
CA VAL A 299 12.19 -2.17 -15.12
C VAL A 299 10.94 -1.47 -15.62
N ASN A 300 9.83 -1.70 -14.93
CA ASN A 300 8.59 -1.00 -15.21
C ASN A 300 8.40 0.19 -14.26
N VAL A 301 7.32 0.93 -14.47
CA VAL A 301 6.99 2.11 -13.69
C VAL A 301 6.86 1.82 -12.18
N LYS A 302 6.41 0.62 -11.78
CA LYS A 302 6.23 0.26 -10.37
C LYS A 302 7.56 0.15 -9.62
N VAL A 303 8.58 -0.47 -10.22
CA VAL A 303 9.93 -0.52 -9.65
C VAL A 303 10.51 0.88 -9.51
N CYS A 304 10.36 1.72 -10.55
CA CYS A 304 10.82 3.10 -10.50
C CYS A 304 10.13 3.89 -9.38
N THR A 305 8.81 3.73 -9.21
CA THR A 305 8.07 4.38 -8.13
C THR A 305 8.53 3.90 -6.75
N ALA A 306 8.79 2.60 -6.57
CA ALA A 306 9.35 2.08 -5.32
C ALA A 306 10.76 2.63 -5.04
N LEU A 307 11.59 2.81 -6.07
CA LEU A 307 12.89 3.47 -5.94
C LEU A 307 12.75 4.95 -5.55
N ILE A 308 11.83 5.69 -6.18
CA ILE A 308 11.55 7.10 -5.82
C ILE A 308 11.12 7.19 -4.36
N ASP A 309 10.17 6.36 -3.92
CA ASP A 309 9.71 6.32 -2.53
C ASP A 309 10.86 5.99 -1.58
N MET A 310 11.63 4.94 -1.87
CA MET A 310 12.77 4.53 -1.06
C MET A 310 13.80 5.65 -0.92
N TYR A 311 14.26 6.24 -2.02
CA TYR A 311 15.24 7.33 -1.97
C TYR A 311 14.71 8.57 -1.23
N SER A 312 13.43 8.91 -1.43
CA SER A 312 12.79 10.01 -0.70
C SER A 312 12.77 9.72 0.80
N LYS A 313 12.27 8.57 1.24
CA LYS A 313 12.18 8.24 2.68
C LYS A 313 13.53 7.94 3.34
N CYS A 314 14.56 7.61 2.56
CA CYS A 314 15.94 7.45 3.03
C CYS A 314 16.74 8.77 3.02
N GLY A 315 16.14 9.89 2.59
CA GLY A 315 16.75 11.22 2.70
C GLY A 315 17.68 11.60 1.55
N SER A 316 17.59 10.94 0.39
CA SER A 316 18.34 11.26 -0.83
C SER A 316 17.38 11.69 -1.94
N LEU A 317 16.86 12.92 -1.84
CA LEU A 317 15.92 13.48 -2.81
C LEU A 317 16.54 13.59 -4.21
N GLU A 318 17.83 13.90 -4.29
CA GLU A 318 18.55 14.06 -5.54
C GLU A 318 18.54 12.76 -6.37
N GLU A 319 18.69 11.60 -5.73
CA GLU A 319 18.60 10.30 -6.41
C GLU A 319 17.16 9.94 -6.77
N ALA A 320 16.18 10.30 -5.93
CA ALA A 320 14.76 10.13 -6.25
C ALA A 320 14.38 10.91 -7.51
N VAL A 321 14.82 12.18 -7.63
CA VAL A 321 14.61 13.03 -8.81
C VAL A 321 15.30 12.45 -10.04
N SER A 322 16.52 11.92 -9.91
CA SER A 322 17.21 11.23 -11.01
C SER A 322 16.40 10.05 -11.53
N VAL A 323 15.91 9.18 -10.65
CA VAL A 323 15.08 8.02 -11.04
C VAL A 323 13.77 8.45 -11.69
N PHE A 324 13.12 9.49 -11.15
CA PHE A 324 11.91 10.05 -11.73
C PHE A 324 12.15 10.56 -13.14
N ASN A 325 13.18 11.38 -13.35
CA ASN A 325 13.51 11.91 -14.68
C ASN A 325 13.85 10.81 -15.69
N ASP A 326 14.60 9.79 -15.27
CA ASP A 326 14.97 8.64 -16.10
C ASP A 326 13.79 7.72 -16.47
N THR A 327 12.63 7.88 -15.82
CA THR A 327 11.44 7.04 -16.07
C THR A 327 10.69 7.53 -17.32
N PRO A 328 10.65 6.75 -18.42
CA PRO A 328 10.15 7.24 -19.72
C PRO A 328 8.63 7.41 -19.78
N ARG A 329 7.87 6.55 -19.10
CA ARG A 329 6.40 6.65 -18.97
C ARG A 329 6.04 6.61 -17.49
N LYS A 330 5.64 7.76 -16.97
CA LYS A 330 5.24 7.95 -15.58
C LYS A 330 3.72 7.83 -15.50
N ASP A 331 3.23 6.99 -14.60
CA ASP A 331 1.81 6.96 -14.24
C ASP A 331 1.53 7.93 -13.09
N THR A 332 0.26 8.11 -12.74
CA THR A 332 -0.15 8.96 -11.62
C THR A 332 0.56 8.59 -10.31
N VAL A 333 0.87 7.30 -10.10
CA VAL A 333 1.50 6.82 -8.86
C VAL A 333 2.95 7.30 -8.77
N ALA A 334 3.71 7.28 -9.87
CA ALA A 334 5.06 7.83 -9.94
C ALA A 334 5.11 9.34 -9.68
N TRP A 335 4.16 10.10 -10.24
CA TRP A 335 4.02 11.54 -9.97
C TRP A 335 3.70 11.81 -8.50
N ASN A 336 2.74 11.08 -7.93
CA ASN A 336 2.38 11.21 -6.52
C ASN A 336 3.58 10.93 -5.59
N ALA A 337 4.37 9.90 -5.88
CA ALA A 337 5.57 9.58 -5.10
C ALA A 337 6.60 10.71 -5.12
N MET A 338 6.81 11.35 -6.29
CA MET A 338 7.75 12.47 -6.39
C MET A 338 7.23 13.74 -5.70
N ILE A 339 5.94 14.08 -5.87
CA ILE A 339 5.30 15.22 -5.20
C ILE A 339 5.39 15.05 -3.67
N ALA A 340 5.08 13.84 -3.17
CA ALA A 340 5.22 13.51 -1.76
C ALA A 340 6.68 13.60 -1.28
N GLY A 341 7.65 13.16 -2.10
CA GLY A 341 9.07 13.30 -1.82
C GLY A 341 9.51 14.75 -1.63
N TYR A 342 9.13 15.66 -2.53
CA TYR A 342 9.42 17.09 -2.37
C TYR A 342 8.72 17.69 -1.13
N ALA A 343 7.46 17.34 -0.88
CA ALA A 343 6.69 17.77 0.29
C ALA A 343 7.36 17.33 1.61
N MET A 344 7.83 16.08 1.65
CA MET A 344 8.52 15.50 2.80
C MET A 344 9.84 16.22 3.11
N HIS A 345 10.53 16.72 2.08
CA HIS A 345 11.81 17.42 2.20
C HIS A 345 11.70 18.94 2.42
N GLY A 346 10.47 19.47 2.52
CA GLY A 346 10.21 20.89 2.74
C GLY A 346 10.20 21.75 1.47
N TYR A 347 10.47 21.17 0.31
CA TYR A 347 10.50 21.85 -1.00
C TYR A 347 9.09 21.99 -1.59
N SER A 348 8.24 22.73 -0.90
CA SER A 348 6.79 22.75 -1.15
C SER A 348 6.42 23.45 -2.46
N GLN A 349 7.15 24.50 -2.85
CA GLN A 349 6.97 25.13 -4.17
C GLN A 349 7.27 24.16 -5.32
N ASP A 350 8.34 23.36 -5.20
CA ASP A 350 8.67 22.36 -6.21
C ASP A 350 7.60 21.26 -6.29
N ALA A 351 7.06 20.82 -5.14
CA ALA A 351 5.94 19.86 -5.10
C ALA A 351 4.69 20.40 -5.84
N LEU A 352 4.31 21.66 -5.61
CA LEU A 352 3.17 22.29 -6.29
C LEU A 352 3.44 22.54 -7.78
N ARG A 353 4.69 22.85 -8.16
CA ARG A 353 5.08 22.95 -9.57
C ARG A 353 4.93 21.60 -10.29
N LEU A 354 5.42 20.51 -9.68
CA LEU A 354 5.25 19.15 -10.23
C LEU A 354 3.78 18.74 -10.34
N PHE A 355 2.92 19.15 -9.40
CA PHE A 355 1.49 18.94 -9.52
C PHE A 355 0.90 19.64 -10.75
N GLY A 356 1.28 20.89 -11.01
CA GLY A 356 0.88 21.61 -12.23
C GLY A 356 1.37 20.94 -13.52
N GLU A 357 2.61 20.45 -13.53
CA GLU A 357 3.17 19.68 -14.66
C GLU A 357 2.42 18.36 -14.90
N MET A 358 2.04 17.65 -13.82
CA MET A 358 1.23 16.45 -13.89
C MET A 358 -0.14 16.73 -14.53
N GLN A 359 -0.81 17.82 -14.13
CA GLN A 359 -2.11 18.23 -14.67
C GLN A 359 -2.04 18.57 -16.17
N GLY A 360 -0.92 19.12 -16.64
CA GLY A 360 -0.70 19.41 -18.06
C GLY A 360 -0.40 18.19 -18.92
N THR A 361 -0.17 17.01 -18.33
CA THR A 361 0.22 15.80 -19.05
C THR A 361 -1.01 14.99 -19.50
N VAL A 362 -1.12 14.74 -20.81
CA VAL A 362 -2.26 14.01 -21.41
C VAL A 362 -2.39 12.60 -20.82
N GLY A 363 -3.60 12.24 -20.41
CA GLY A 363 -3.93 10.90 -19.89
C GLY A 363 -3.67 10.70 -18.40
N LEU A 364 -3.22 11.73 -17.69
CA LEU A 364 -3.10 11.73 -16.23
C LEU A 364 -4.24 12.54 -15.60
N GLN A 365 -4.69 12.07 -14.44
CA GLN A 365 -5.69 12.75 -13.61
C GLN A 365 -5.23 12.70 -12.16
N ALA A 366 -5.50 13.78 -11.43
CA ALA A 366 -5.26 13.82 -9.99
C ALA A 366 -6.18 12.80 -9.30
N THR A 367 -5.64 12.16 -8.27
CA THR A 367 -6.33 11.16 -7.44
C THR A 367 -6.39 11.66 -6.01
N ASP A 368 -7.14 10.98 -5.16
CA ASP A 368 -7.14 11.23 -3.72
C ASP A 368 -5.71 11.23 -3.13
N ILE A 369 -4.87 10.27 -3.55
CA ILE A 369 -3.46 10.21 -3.12
C ILE A 369 -2.67 11.46 -3.57
N THR A 370 -2.96 12.01 -4.75
CA THR A 370 -2.32 13.23 -5.25
C THR A 370 -2.58 14.41 -4.32
N PHE A 371 -3.83 14.57 -3.87
CA PHE A 371 -4.23 15.66 -2.99
C PHE A 371 -3.67 15.53 -1.58
N ILE A 372 -3.47 14.31 -1.07
CA ILE A 372 -2.74 14.12 0.20
C ILE A 372 -1.33 14.71 0.08
N ALA A 373 -0.60 14.40 -0.99
CA ALA A 373 0.77 14.88 -1.19
C ALA A 373 0.84 16.42 -1.33
N THR A 374 -0.09 17.04 -2.08
CA THR A 374 -0.12 18.50 -2.25
C THR A 374 -0.56 19.22 -0.97
N LEU A 375 -1.55 18.68 -0.24
CA LEU A 375 -1.97 19.24 1.05
C LEU A 375 -0.86 19.13 2.10
N GLN A 376 -0.09 18.04 2.12
CA GLN A 376 1.10 17.90 2.96
C GLN A 376 2.17 18.95 2.63
N ALA A 377 2.42 19.22 1.34
CA ALA A 377 3.33 20.29 0.92
C ALA A 377 2.84 21.65 1.46
N CYS A 378 1.55 21.96 1.28
CA CYS A 378 0.97 23.19 1.82
C CYS A 378 1.10 23.27 3.34
N ALA A 379 0.84 22.17 4.07
CA ALA A 379 0.95 22.07 5.52
C ALA A 379 2.38 22.29 6.03
N HIS A 380 3.38 21.86 5.27
CA HIS A 380 4.79 22.00 5.64
C HIS A 380 5.37 23.39 5.35
N ALA A 381 4.83 24.12 4.37
CA ALA A 381 5.25 25.49 4.06
C ALA A 381 4.28 26.58 4.59
N GLY A 382 3.20 26.21 5.28
CA GLY A 382 2.23 27.16 5.81
C GLY A 382 1.41 27.87 4.74
N LEU A 383 1.25 27.26 3.57
CA LEU A 383 0.51 27.83 2.43
C LEU A 383 -1.00 27.67 2.62
N VAL A 384 -1.56 28.34 3.63
CA VAL A 384 -2.98 28.16 4.05
C VAL A 384 -3.96 28.39 2.90
N LYS A 385 -3.77 29.47 2.13
CA LYS A 385 -4.68 29.82 1.02
C LYS A 385 -4.69 28.74 -0.06
N GLU A 386 -3.51 28.26 -0.46
CA GLU A 386 -3.38 27.22 -1.49
C GLU A 386 -3.89 25.87 -0.97
N GLY A 387 -3.59 25.51 0.28
CA GLY A 387 -4.08 24.25 0.86
C GLY A 387 -5.61 24.20 1.00
N VAL A 388 -6.26 25.29 1.40
CA VAL A 388 -7.74 25.37 1.42
C VAL A 388 -8.30 25.27 0.00
N ARG A 389 -7.73 26.00 -0.97
CA ARG A 389 -8.14 25.92 -2.38
C ARG A 389 -8.03 24.51 -2.94
N MET A 390 -6.92 23.81 -2.68
CA MET A 390 -6.71 22.43 -3.13
C MET A 390 -7.71 21.47 -2.48
N PHE A 391 -8.03 21.66 -1.20
CA PHE A 391 -9.03 20.83 -0.54
C PHE A 391 -10.44 21.01 -1.13
N GLU A 392 -10.81 22.26 -1.45
CA GLU A 392 -12.11 22.57 -2.05
C GLU A 392 -12.21 22.06 -3.51
N SER A 393 -11.13 22.19 -4.29
CA SER A 393 -11.11 21.76 -5.70
C SER A 393 -11.27 20.25 -5.85
N MET A 394 -10.84 19.44 -4.87
CA MET A 394 -11.05 17.98 -4.87
C MET A 394 -12.50 17.60 -5.18
N GLY A 395 -13.45 18.21 -4.47
CA GLY A 395 -14.88 17.92 -4.65
C GLY A 395 -15.47 18.65 -5.84
N GLN A 396 -15.11 19.92 -6.03
CA GLN A 396 -15.72 20.81 -7.03
C GLN A 396 -15.27 20.51 -8.47
N GLU A 397 -13.99 20.23 -8.67
CA GLU A 397 -13.37 20.06 -10.00
C GLU A 397 -13.11 18.58 -10.33
N TYR A 398 -12.76 17.76 -9.34
CA TYR A 398 -12.36 16.36 -9.57
C TYR A 398 -13.42 15.33 -9.15
N GLY A 399 -14.49 15.76 -8.46
CA GLY A 399 -15.51 14.85 -7.93
C GLY A 399 -14.97 13.86 -6.89
N ILE A 400 -13.82 14.15 -6.26
CA ILE A 400 -13.17 13.32 -5.26
C ILE A 400 -13.73 13.68 -3.88
N LYS A 401 -14.33 12.71 -3.20
CA LYS A 401 -14.78 12.90 -1.81
C LYS A 401 -13.58 12.90 -0.86
N PRO A 402 -13.45 13.92 0.02
CA PRO A 402 -12.39 13.95 1.02
C PRO A 402 -12.44 12.76 1.98
N LYS A 403 -11.31 12.09 2.15
CA LYS A 403 -11.05 11.04 3.17
C LYS A 403 -10.36 11.61 4.41
N ILE A 404 -10.29 10.81 5.48
CA ILE A 404 -9.71 11.20 6.77
C ILE A 404 -8.28 11.76 6.67
N GLU A 405 -7.48 11.24 5.74
CA GLU A 405 -6.10 11.67 5.52
C GLU A 405 -6.04 13.10 4.97
N HIS A 406 -6.99 13.50 4.11
CA HIS A 406 -7.08 14.86 3.57
C HIS A 406 -7.47 15.85 4.67
N TYR A 407 -8.45 15.49 5.50
CA TYR A 407 -8.83 16.28 6.67
C TYR A 407 -7.67 16.42 7.64
N GLY A 408 -6.91 15.34 7.91
CA GLY A 408 -5.72 15.38 8.75
C GLY A 408 -4.67 16.37 8.24
N CYS A 409 -4.42 16.40 6.92
CA CYS A 409 -3.49 17.35 6.31
C CYS A 409 -3.99 18.80 6.44
N LEU A 410 -5.28 19.04 6.17
CA LEU A 410 -5.89 20.37 6.28
C LEU A 410 -5.91 20.88 7.73
N VAL A 411 -6.28 20.03 8.69
CA VAL A 411 -6.28 20.35 10.13
C VAL A 411 -4.85 20.65 10.59
N SER A 412 -3.87 19.86 10.17
CA SER A 412 -2.45 20.13 10.47
C SER A 412 -2.01 21.48 9.88
N LEU A 413 -2.39 21.81 8.65
CA LEU A 413 -2.09 23.11 8.01
C LEU A 413 -2.70 24.28 8.80
N LEU A 414 -4.01 24.23 9.05
CA LEU A 414 -4.74 25.29 9.76
C LEU A 414 -4.23 25.43 11.20
N GLY A 415 -4.01 24.31 11.88
CA GLY A 415 -3.52 24.28 13.24
C GLY A 415 -2.12 24.88 13.36
N ARG A 416 -1.17 24.50 12.50
CA ARG A 416 0.18 25.11 12.48
C ARG A 416 0.13 26.61 12.19
N ALA A 417 -0.79 27.05 11.35
CA ALA A 417 -1.00 28.47 11.05
C ALA A 417 -1.77 29.25 12.13
N GLY A 418 -2.11 28.65 13.27
CA GLY A 418 -2.81 29.30 14.38
C GLY A 418 -4.32 29.46 14.17
N ARG A 419 -4.90 28.88 13.12
CA ARG A 419 -6.35 28.93 12.83
C ARG A 419 -7.09 27.80 13.54
N LEU A 420 -6.91 27.68 14.86
CA LEU A 420 -7.40 26.57 15.67
C LEU A 420 -8.92 26.39 15.61
N LYS A 421 -9.67 27.49 15.73
CA LYS A 421 -11.15 27.47 15.62
C LYS A 421 -11.61 26.92 14.26
N GLN A 422 -10.98 27.36 13.17
CA GLN A 422 -11.31 26.87 11.84
C GLN A 422 -10.98 25.38 11.69
N ALA A 423 -9.84 24.94 12.23
CA ALA A 423 -9.46 23.54 12.23
C ALA A 423 -10.46 22.66 13.01
N TYR A 424 -10.92 23.13 14.18
CA TYR A 424 -11.94 22.45 14.98
C TYR A 424 -13.29 22.35 14.25
N GLU A 425 -13.72 23.42 13.58
CA GLU A 425 -14.95 23.41 12.77
C GLU A 425 -14.86 22.47 11.56
N ILE A 426 -13.68 22.33 10.95
CA ILE A 426 -13.46 21.34 9.89
C ILE A 426 -13.64 19.92 10.41
N ILE A 427 -13.13 19.60 11.61
CA ILE A 427 -13.31 18.28 12.22
C ILE A 427 -14.79 17.99 12.48
N LYS A 428 -15.54 18.96 12.99
CA LYS A 428 -16.99 18.81 13.22
C LYS A 428 -17.81 18.56 11.97
N LYS A 429 -17.33 19.03 10.81
CA LYS A 429 -18.00 18.86 9.50
C LYS A 429 -17.67 17.54 8.82
N MET A 430 -16.79 16.71 9.39
CA MET A 430 -16.44 15.41 8.80
C MET A 430 -17.65 14.47 8.81
N GLU A 431 -17.90 13.81 7.68
CA GLU A 431 -18.95 12.76 7.57
C GLU A 431 -18.57 11.49 8.36
N THR A 432 -17.28 11.30 8.62
CA THR A 432 -16.70 10.16 9.35
C THR A 432 -16.10 10.62 10.68
N GLU A 433 -16.11 9.76 11.69
CA GLU A 433 -15.47 10.09 12.96
C GLU A 433 -13.96 10.29 12.78
N ALA A 434 -13.46 11.41 13.30
CA ALA A 434 -12.04 11.72 13.25
C ALA A 434 -11.22 10.78 14.13
N ASP A 435 -10.09 10.32 13.61
CA ASP A 435 -9.19 9.39 14.27
C ASP A 435 -8.26 10.10 15.26
N SER A 436 -7.45 9.30 15.97
CA SER A 436 -6.48 9.83 16.91
C SER A 436 -5.45 10.77 16.28
N VAL A 437 -5.17 10.66 14.97
CA VAL A 437 -4.14 11.43 14.27
C VAL A 437 -4.61 12.85 13.98
N VAL A 438 -5.84 13.00 13.48
CA VAL A 438 -6.47 14.31 13.24
C VAL A 438 -6.56 15.10 14.54
N TRP A 439 -7.07 14.48 15.60
CA TRP A 439 -7.17 15.12 16.91
C TRP A 439 -5.82 15.42 17.53
N SER A 440 -4.84 14.50 17.44
CA SER A 440 -3.49 14.75 17.94
C SER A 440 -2.79 15.89 17.20
N SER A 441 -3.10 16.08 15.91
CA SER A 441 -2.59 17.21 15.12
C SER A 441 -3.12 18.54 15.64
N LEU A 442 -4.44 18.64 15.89
CA LEU A 442 -5.04 19.84 16.47
C LEU A 442 -4.56 20.10 17.90
N LEU A 443 -4.49 19.06 18.74
CA LEU A 443 -3.98 19.15 20.11
C LEU A 443 -2.53 19.64 20.16
N GLY A 444 -1.68 19.15 19.24
CA GLY A 444 -0.32 19.63 19.08
C GLY A 444 -0.26 21.11 18.67
N SER A 445 -1.19 21.56 17.83
CA SER A 445 -1.34 22.97 17.46
C SER A 445 -1.86 23.85 18.59
N CYS A 446 -2.76 23.36 19.44
CA CYS A 446 -3.19 24.05 20.65
C CYS A 446 -2.01 24.31 21.58
N LYS A 447 -1.14 23.30 21.79
CA LYS A 447 0.11 23.47 22.54
C LYS A 447 1.02 24.53 21.89
N LEU A 448 1.19 24.47 20.56
CA LEU A 448 2.06 25.39 19.82
C LEU A 448 1.64 26.86 19.97
N HIS A 449 0.33 27.13 19.97
CA HIS A 449 -0.23 28.49 20.02
C HIS A 449 -0.75 28.90 21.41
N GLY A 450 -0.57 28.06 22.43
CA GLY A 450 -0.98 28.35 23.81
C GLY A 450 -2.51 28.36 24.05
N ASP A 451 -3.31 27.71 23.20
CA ASP A 451 -4.77 27.60 23.39
C ASP A 451 -5.08 26.37 24.25
N PHE A 452 -4.80 26.49 25.54
CA PHE A 452 -4.94 25.39 26.50
C PHE A 452 -6.40 25.05 26.82
N VAL A 453 -7.33 25.99 26.62
CA VAL A 453 -8.77 25.77 26.82
C VAL A 453 -9.28 24.75 25.80
N LEU A 454 -9.04 25.01 24.50
CA LEU A 454 -9.41 24.07 23.45
C LEU A 454 -8.61 22.76 23.57
N GLY A 455 -7.33 22.85 23.96
CA GLY A 455 -6.49 21.67 24.20
C GLY A 455 -7.05 20.73 25.28
N LYS A 456 -7.56 21.28 26.39
CA LYS A 456 -8.20 20.51 27.47
C LYS A 456 -9.52 19.88 27.01
N GLU A 457 -10.36 20.62 26.29
CA GLU A 457 -11.62 20.11 25.73
C GLU A 457 -11.39 18.90 24.82
N ILE A 458 -10.44 19.02 23.88
CA ILE A 458 -10.06 17.94 22.96
C ILE A 458 -9.53 16.73 23.74
N ALA A 459 -8.71 16.97 24.75
CA ALA A 459 -8.11 15.89 25.52
C ALA A 459 -9.12 15.11 26.35
N GLU A 460 -10.05 15.79 27.02
CA GLU A 460 -11.13 15.17 27.77
C GLU A 460 -12.05 14.35 26.84
N TYR A 461 -12.34 14.88 25.65
CA TYR A 461 -13.07 14.16 24.60
C TYR A 461 -12.36 12.87 24.16
N LEU A 462 -11.05 12.93 23.89
CA LEU A 462 -10.27 11.76 23.47
C LEU A 462 -10.20 10.68 24.54
N ILE A 463 -10.01 11.07 25.81
CA ILE A 463 -10.00 10.13 26.94
C ILE A 463 -11.38 9.47 27.08
N GLY A 464 -12.46 10.25 27.03
CA GLY A 464 -13.83 9.76 27.18
C GLY A 464 -14.23 8.72 26.12
N ARG A 465 -13.68 8.82 24.91
CA ARG A 465 -13.95 7.87 23.81
C ARG A 465 -12.92 6.75 23.65
N ASN A 466 -11.88 6.73 24.49
CA ASN A 466 -10.79 5.74 24.41
C ASN A 466 -10.02 5.75 23.06
N ILE A 467 -9.91 6.92 22.40
CA ILE A 467 -9.23 7.10 21.09
C ILE A 467 -7.77 7.59 21.27
N THR A 468 -7.19 7.35 22.44
CA THR A 468 -5.88 7.92 22.83
C THR A 468 -4.70 7.04 22.42
N ASN A 469 -3.64 7.63 21.87
CA ASN A 469 -2.34 6.98 21.70
C ASN A 469 -1.32 7.51 22.74
N SER A 470 -0.13 6.88 22.81
CA SER A 470 0.94 7.29 23.75
C SER A 470 1.36 8.76 23.57
N GLY A 471 1.40 9.23 22.32
CA GLY A 471 1.70 10.63 21.98
C GLY A 471 0.64 11.61 22.48
N THR A 472 -0.65 11.27 22.39
CA THR A 472 -1.77 12.08 22.89
C THR A 472 -1.66 12.30 24.40
N TYR A 473 -1.37 11.24 25.17
CA TYR A 473 -1.19 11.35 26.62
C TYR A 473 0.00 12.25 26.99
N VAL A 474 1.11 12.14 26.26
CA VAL A 474 2.27 13.02 26.46
C VAL A 474 1.94 14.48 26.12
N LEU A 475 1.21 14.73 25.04
CA LEU A 475 0.75 16.08 24.68
C LEU A 475 -0.17 16.67 25.74
N LEU A 476 -1.09 15.88 26.27
CA LEU A 476 -1.99 16.29 27.34
C LEU A 476 -1.25 16.58 28.65
N SER A 477 -0.34 15.69 29.06
CA SER A 477 0.50 15.92 30.23
C SER A 477 1.33 17.21 30.09
N ASN A 478 1.78 17.52 28.87
CA ASN A 478 2.51 18.75 28.60
C ASN A 478 1.61 20.00 28.68
N ILE A 479 0.35 19.92 28.24
CA ILE A 479 -0.63 21.01 28.32
C ILE A 479 -0.98 21.32 29.78
N TYR A 480 -1.22 20.31 30.61
CA TYR A 480 -1.45 20.52 32.04
C TYR A 480 -0.20 21.10 32.72
N ALA A 481 0.99 20.61 32.37
CA ALA A 481 2.24 21.13 32.92
C ALA A 481 2.49 22.60 32.56
N SER A 482 2.16 23.05 31.34
CA SER A 482 2.32 24.45 30.95
C SER A 482 1.36 25.40 31.68
N GLU A 483 0.21 24.90 32.14
CA GLU A 483 -0.76 25.65 32.96
C GLU A 483 -0.52 25.49 34.47
N SER A 484 0.59 24.85 34.88
CA SER A 484 0.87 24.51 36.28
C SER A 484 -0.23 23.66 36.97
N ASP A 485 -1.05 22.95 36.19
CA ASP A 485 -2.06 22.01 36.68
C ASP A 485 -1.42 20.63 36.96
N TYR A 486 -0.67 20.55 38.06
CA TYR A 486 0.02 19.32 38.46
C TYR A 486 -0.94 18.18 38.83
N GLU A 487 -2.18 18.49 39.21
CA GLU A 487 -3.23 17.49 39.46
C GLU A 487 -3.64 16.80 38.15
N GLY A 488 -3.86 17.59 37.09
CA GLY A 488 -4.07 17.08 35.73
C GLY A 488 -2.92 16.22 35.23
N VAL A 489 -1.66 16.64 35.46
CA VAL A 489 -0.46 15.84 35.13
C VAL A 489 -0.47 14.50 35.88
N ALA A 490 -0.78 14.50 37.18
CA ALA A 490 -0.83 13.29 37.99
C ALA A 490 -1.95 12.33 37.53
N LYS A 491 -3.13 12.87 37.18
CA LYS A 491 -4.25 12.11 36.61
C LYS A 491 -3.86 11.42 35.30
N VAL A 492 -3.20 12.14 34.40
CA VAL A 492 -2.73 11.59 33.11
C VAL A 492 -1.70 10.48 33.32
N ARG A 493 -0.72 10.68 34.21
CA ARG A 493 0.28 9.65 34.53
C ARG A 493 -0.35 8.40 35.13
N SER A 494 -1.37 8.58 35.97
CA SER A 494 -2.12 7.45 36.56
C SER A 494 -2.87 6.65 35.48
N LEU A 495 -3.55 7.33 34.55
CA LEU A 495 -4.21 6.70 33.40
C LEU A 495 -3.22 5.98 32.47
N MET A 496 -2.04 6.57 32.22
CA MET A 496 -0.99 5.90 31.45
C MET A 496 -0.52 4.61 32.12
N LYS A 497 -0.37 4.63 33.46
CA LYS A 497 0.03 3.45 34.24
C LYS A 497 -1.05 2.36 34.22
N GLU A 498 -2.31 2.74 34.39
CA GLU A 498 -3.47 1.82 34.33
C GLU A 498 -3.58 1.12 32.98
N LYS A 499 -3.38 1.87 31.88
CA LYS A 499 -3.43 1.34 30.51
C LYS A 499 -2.11 0.75 30.02
N THR A 500 -1.09 0.61 30.88
CA THR A 500 0.25 0.10 30.53
C THR A 500 0.93 0.85 29.37
N ILE A 501 0.65 2.15 29.23
CA ILE A 501 1.21 3.00 28.17
C ILE A 501 2.59 3.51 28.59
N VAL A 502 3.62 3.17 27.83
CA VAL A 502 4.98 3.63 28.05
C VAL A 502 5.30 4.82 27.15
N LYS A 503 5.93 5.86 27.71
CA LYS A 503 6.43 6.99 26.94
C LYS A 503 7.60 6.53 26.06
N GLU A 504 7.49 6.77 24.76
CA GLU A 504 8.59 6.50 23.83
C GLU A 504 9.75 7.47 24.08
N PRO A 505 10.98 6.97 24.30
CA PRO A 505 12.15 7.82 24.48
C PRO A 505 12.56 8.47 23.15
N GLY A 506 13.06 9.70 23.19
CA GLY A 506 13.65 10.35 22.03
C GLY A 506 15.03 9.77 21.73
N VAL A 507 15.20 9.23 20.53
CA VAL A 507 16.45 8.63 20.05
C VAL A 507 16.83 9.30 18.73
N SER A 508 18.09 9.71 18.63
CA SER A 508 18.69 10.15 17.37
C SER A 508 19.70 9.12 16.89
N ALA A 509 19.63 8.76 15.63
CA ALA A 509 20.52 7.79 15.00
C ALA A 509 21.29 8.41 13.83
N ILE A 510 22.52 7.97 13.61
CA ILE A 510 23.37 8.33 12.48
C ILE A 510 24.12 7.08 12.00
N GLU A 511 24.19 6.89 10.69
CA GLU A 511 24.93 5.81 10.06
C GLU A 511 26.34 6.29 9.67
N VAL A 512 27.36 5.61 10.16
CA VAL A 512 28.78 5.86 9.84
C VAL A 512 29.46 4.51 9.66
N ASP A 513 30.22 4.33 8.57
CA ASP A 513 30.94 3.09 8.24
C ASP A 513 30.05 1.82 8.32
N ASP A 514 28.87 1.88 7.70
CA ASP A 514 27.85 0.81 7.68
C ASP A 514 27.35 0.37 9.08
N ARG A 515 27.51 1.22 10.09
CA ARG A 515 27.01 1.01 11.45
C ARG A 515 26.08 2.14 11.86
N VAL A 516 24.94 1.76 12.43
CA VAL A 516 23.99 2.71 13.02
C VAL A 516 24.40 2.98 14.46
N HIS A 517 24.64 4.25 14.78
CA HIS A 517 24.95 4.74 16.12
C HIS A 517 23.75 5.50 16.67
N GLU A 518 23.19 5.00 17.77
CA GLU A 518 22.04 5.59 18.44
C GLU A 518 22.46 6.39 19.67
N PHE A 519 21.80 7.52 19.89
CA PHE A 519 22.03 8.42 21.00
C PHE A 519 20.72 8.75 21.69
N ARG A 520 20.75 8.73 23.02
CA ARG A 520 19.67 9.24 23.89
C ARG A 520 20.11 10.56 24.53
N ALA A 521 19.16 11.34 25.01
CA ALA A 521 19.50 12.57 25.73
C ALA A 521 20.40 12.22 26.95
N GLY A 522 21.55 12.89 27.05
CA GLY A 522 22.54 12.64 28.11
C GLY A 522 23.34 11.34 27.99
N ASP A 523 23.31 10.65 26.85
CA ASP A 523 23.97 9.35 26.68
C ASP A 523 25.51 9.43 26.78
N ARG A 524 26.08 8.57 27.62
CA ARG A 524 27.53 8.44 27.86
C ARG A 524 28.08 7.05 27.55
N ASN A 525 27.26 6.14 27.02
CA ASN A 525 27.66 4.75 26.77
C ASN A 525 28.51 4.59 25.50
N HIS A 526 28.54 5.59 24.63
CA HIS A 526 29.31 5.54 23.39
C HIS A 526 30.82 5.53 23.65
N LEU A 527 31.58 4.72 22.90
CA LEU A 527 33.04 4.59 23.06
C LEU A 527 33.78 5.93 22.93
N GLN A 528 33.29 6.81 22.06
CA GLN A 528 33.83 8.17 21.84
C GLN A 528 33.09 9.26 22.61
N SER A 529 32.44 8.92 23.74
CA SER A 529 31.65 9.90 24.50
C SER A 529 32.48 11.13 24.91
N ARG A 530 33.73 10.93 25.35
CA ARG A 530 34.60 12.04 25.78
C ARG A 530 34.86 13.05 24.65
N GLU A 531 35.12 12.57 23.43
CA GLU A 531 35.35 13.40 22.25
C GLU A 531 34.08 14.15 21.83
N ILE A 532 32.93 13.45 21.83
CA ILE A 532 31.62 14.02 21.51
C ILE A 532 31.31 15.21 22.43
N TYR A 533 31.40 15.01 23.76
CA TYR A 533 31.11 16.08 24.73
C TYR A 533 32.13 17.22 24.65
N THR A 534 33.38 16.94 24.30
CA THR A 534 34.40 17.98 24.10
C THR A 534 34.10 18.84 22.88
N LEU A 535 33.67 18.23 21.77
CA LEU A 535 33.25 18.97 20.58
C LEU A 535 31.97 19.77 20.84
N LEU A 536 31.00 19.20 21.54
CA LEU A 536 29.76 19.90 21.89
C LEU A 536 30.02 21.17 22.68
N ARG A 537 30.90 21.13 23.68
CA ARG A 537 31.27 22.34 24.45
C ARG A 537 31.83 23.43 23.54
N LYS A 538 32.77 23.07 22.66
CA LYS A 538 33.36 24.00 21.67
C LYS A 538 32.32 24.56 20.70
N LEU A 539 31.38 23.72 20.25
CA LEU A 539 30.29 24.17 19.38
C LEU A 539 29.35 25.11 20.12
N SER A 540 28.96 24.80 21.36
CA SER A 540 28.11 25.65 22.19
C SER A 540 28.70 27.04 22.41
N GLU A 541 30.01 27.14 22.68
CA GLU A 541 30.72 28.42 22.78
C GLU A 541 30.65 29.22 21.47
N ARG A 542 30.95 28.57 20.34
CA ARG A 542 30.88 29.21 19.00
C ARG A 542 29.46 29.65 18.66
N ILE A 543 28.46 28.84 18.97
CA ILE A 543 27.05 29.14 18.70
C ILE A 543 26.58 30.32 19.55
N LYS A 544 26.94 30.39 20.84
CA LYS A 544 26.68 31.55 21.70
C LYS A 544 27.33 32.82 21.16
N SER A 545 28.56 32.73 20.64
CA SER A 545 29.23 33.89 19.99
C SER A 545 28.52 34.41 18.74
N CYS A 546 27.68 33.58 18.10
CA CYS A 546 26.84 33.96 16.97
C CYS A 546 25.47 34.54 17.38
N GLY A 547 25.23 34.79 18.67
CA GLY A 547 24.00 35.39 19.19
C GLY A 547 22.87 34.40 19.50
N TYR A 548 23.19 33.11 19.69
CA TYR A 548 22.21 32.12 20.10
C TYR A 548 21.78 32.31 21.57
N VAL A 549 20.47 32.25 21.79
CA VAL A 549 19.83 32.23 23.10
C VAL A 549 19.05 30.90 23.22
N PRO A 550 19.28 30.09 24.27
CA PRO A 550 18.52 28.86 24.50
C PRO A 550 17.03 29.13 24.69
N ASP A 551 16.19 28.32 24.04
CA ASP A 551 14.72 28.36 24.24
C ASP A 551 14.32 27.44 25.40
N THR A 552 14.36 27.95 26.64
CA THR A 552 14.07 27.17 27.85
C THR A 552 12.60 26.74 27.96
N ASN A 553 11.69 27.37 27.20
CA ASN A 553 10.28 26.95 27.09
C ASN A 553 10.12 25.55 26.47
N ALA A 554 11.15 25.06 25.75
CA ALA A 554 11.16 23.71 25.22
C ALA A 554 11.30 22.64 26.32
N VAL A 555 11.75 23.01 27.53
CA VAL A 555 11.91 22.12 28.68
C VAL A 555 10.75 22.31 29.65
N LEU A 556 9.79 21.38 29.62
CA LEU A 556 8.58 21.41 30.45
C LEU A 556 8.75 20.74 31.83
N GLN A 557 9.99 20.43 32.22
CA GLN A 557 10.29 19.93 33.56
C GLN A 557 10.44 21.11 34.51
N ASP A 558 9.96 20.92 35.74
CA ASP A 558 10.12 21.87 36.83
C ASP A 558 11.57 21.80 37.33
N LEU A 559 12.44 22.56 36.65
CA LEU A 559 13.87 22.65 36.86
C LEU A 559 14.26 24.12 36.95
N GLU A 560 15.41 24.42 37.55
CA GLU A 560 15.96 25.77 37.51
C GLU A 560 16.35 26.14 36.06
N GLU A 561 16.32 27.43 35.69
CA GLU A 561 16.61 27.87 34.31
C GLU A 561 18.00 27.43 33.82
N THR A 562 18.99 27.38 34.71
CA THR A 562 20.33 26.84 34.45
C THR A 562 20.32 25.36 34.10
N GLU A 563 19.54 24.55 34.82
CA GLU A 563 19.37 23.12 34.57
C GLU A 563 18.59 22.86 33.27
N LYS A 564 17.62 23.71 32.93
CA LYS A 564 16.93 23.67 31.63
C LYS A 564 17.92 23.90 30.48
N GLU A 565 18.80 24.90 30.60
CA GLU A 565 19.84 25.15 29.59
C GLU A 565 20.81 23.97 29.45
N GLU A 566 21.24 23.36 30.55
CA GLU A 566 22.13 22.20 30.52
C GLU A 566 21.47 20.98 29.88
N SER A 567 20.19 20.75 30.15
CA SER A 567 19.39 19.68 29.55
C SER A 567 19.32 19.81 28.02
N LEU A 568 19.10 21.03 27.51
CA LEU A 568 19.07 21.32 26.06
C LEU A 568 20.40 20.98 25.36
N GLN A 569 21.53 21.15 26.05
CA GLN A 569 22.86 20.91 25.47
C GLN A 569 23.14 19.44 25.19
N VAL A 570 22.47 18.54 25.91
CA VAL A 570 22.69 17.09 25.83
C VAL A 570 21.57 16.35 25.11
N HIS A 571 20.75 17.04 24.33
CA HIS A 571 19.77 16.41 23.45
C HIS A 571 20.44 15.45 22.47
N SER A 572 19.78 14.32 22.19
CA SER A 572 20.27 13.24 21.33
C SER A 572 20.70 13.71 19.94
N GLU A 573 20.00 14.71 19.39
CA GLU A 573 20.27 15.31 18.09
C GLU A 573 21.66 15.94 18.05
N ARG A 574 22.01 16.67 19.12
CA ARG A 574 23.31 17.33 19.25
C ARG A 574 24.43 16.30 19.39
N LEU A 575 24.21 15.25 20.19
CA LEU A 575 25.16 14.13 20.32
C LEU A 575 25.43 13.47 18.96
N ALA A 576 24.37 13.17 18.20
CA ALA A 576 24.47 12.56 16.88
C ALA A 576 25.19 13.48 15.87
N ILE A 577 24.90 14.79 15.86
CA ILE A 577 25.61 15.77 15.01
C ILE A 577 27.10 15.82 15.37
N ALA A 578 27.42 15.91 16.66
CA ALA A 578 28.81 15.99 17.12
C ALA A 578 29.59 14.71 16.76
N TYR A 579 29.00 13.53 16.97
CA TYR A 579 29.59 12.27 16.52
C TYR A 579 29.80 12.26 15.00
N GLY A 580 28.80 12.65 14.22
CA GLY A 580 28.91 12.74 12.76
C GLY A 580 30.05 13.67 12.31
N LEU A 581 30.24 14.82 12.96
CA LEU A 581 31.33 15.74 12.66
C LEU A 581 32.72 15.18 13.00
N ILE A 582 32.83 14.33 14.01
CA ILE A 582 34.09 13.67 14.40
C ILE A 582 34.44 12.55 13.43
N SER A 583 33.44 11.74 13.07
CA SER A 583 33.68 10.45 12.39
C SER A 583 33.57 10.52 10.87
N THR A 584 33.21 11.65 10.28
CA THR A 584 33.06 11.78 8.82
C THR A 584 33.93 12.89 8.22
N GLN A 585 34.35 12.71 6.97
CA GLN A 585 35.23 13.66 6.28
C GLN A 585 34.60 15.04 6.15
N PRO A 586 35.38 16.14 6.30
CA PRO A 586 34.93 17.50 6.02
C PRO A 586 34.23 17.63 4.67
N GLY A 587 33.12 18.36 4.63
CA GLY A 587 32.30 18.56 3.43
C GLY A 587 31.25 17.47 3.15
N SER A 588 31.36 16.27 3.71
CA SER A 588 30.33 15.22 3.50
C SER A 588 29.00 15.56 4.19
N PRO A 589 27.82 15.26 3.62
CA PRO A 589 26.55 15.54 4.28
C PRO A 589 26.33 14.63 5.50
N LEU A 590 25.86 15.20 6.61
CA LEU A 590 25.43 14.42 7.77
C LEU A 590 23.96 14.05 7.62
N ARG A 591 23.60 12.78 7.85
CA ARG A 591 22.20 12.30 7.83
C ARG A 591 21.84 11.77 9.19
N ILE A 592 20.83 12.37 9.81
CA ILE A 592 20.42 12.07 11.18
C ILE A 592 18.93 11.73 11.17
N PHE A 593 18.58 10.65 11.85
CA PHE A 593 17.22 10.19 12.02
C PHE A 593 16.77 10.43 13.45
N LYS A 594 15.60 11.02 13.64
CA LYS A 594 14.96 11.22 14.94
C LYS A 594 13.57 10.57 14.91
N ASN A 595 13.31 9.69 15.88
CA ASN A 595 11.99 9.03 16.00
C ASN A 595 10.86 10.01 16.40
N LEU A 596 11.20 11.07 17.14
CA LEU A 596 10.28 12.13 17.55
C LEU A 596 10.46 13.41 16.71
N ARG A 597 9.58 14.39 16.90
CA ARG A 597 9.73 15.73 16.31
C ARG A 597 10.91 16.45 16.98
N VAL A 598 11.75 17.11 16.18
CA VAL A 598 12.89 17.89 16.71
C VAL A 598 12.35 19.14 17.41
N CYS A 599 12.90 19.50 18.57
CA CYS A 599 12.47 20.71 19.29
C CYS A 599 12.95 22.00 18.59
N SER A 600 12.27 23.12 18.89
CA SER A 600 12.57 24.47 18.39
C SER A 600 14.05 24.85 18.54
N ASP A 601 14.56 24.57 19.73
CA ASP A 601 15.93 24.86 20.11
C ASP A 601 16.95 24.04 19.30
N CYS A 602 16.77 22.72 19.20
CA CYS A 602 17.66 21.87 18.41
C CYS A 602 17.58 22.16 16.91
N HIS A 603 16.42 22.55 16.40
CA HIS A 603 16.28 23.01 15.02
C HIS A 603 17.13 24.27 14.76
N THR A 604 17.05 25.25 15.66
CA THR A 604 17.86 26.49 15.60
C THR A 604 19.36 26.22 15.73
N VAL A 605 19.75 25.38 16.68
CA VAL A 605 21.15 24.99 16.85
C VAL A 605 21.70 24.25 15.63
N THR A 606 20.90 23.38 15.01
CA THR A 606 21.34 22.66 13.81
C THR A 606 21.59 23.61 12.64
N LYS A 607 20.76 24.65 12.45
CA LYS A 607 21.03 25.74 11.50
C LYS A 607 22.40 26.38 11.76
N LEU A 608 22.65 26.79 13.00
CA LEU A 608 23.89 27.45 13.37
C LEU A 608 25.11 26.54 13.21
N ILE A 609 25.01 25.25 13.58
CA ILE A 609 26.08 24.28 13.36
C ILE A 609 26.37 24.14 11.85
N SER A 610 25.34 24.03 11.02
CA SER A 610 25.53 23.97 9.56
C SER A 610 26.30 25.18 9.04
N LYS A 611 25.93 26.39 9.47
CA LYS A 611 26.65 27.64 9.11
C LYS A 611 28.10 27.66 9.61
N ILE A 612 28.33 27.24 10.85
CA ILE A 612 29.64 27.29 11.53
C ILE A 612 30.63 26.28 10.94
N THR A 613 30.11 25.14 10.47
CA THR A 613 30.92 24.02 9.97
C THR A 613 30.96 23.96 8.44
N GLY A 614 30.08 24.68 7.73
CA GLY A 614 29.91 24.59 6.29
C GLY A 614 29.38 23.22 5.81
N ARG A 615 28.77 22.43 6.71
CA ARG A 615 28.27 21.09 6.41
C ARG A 615 26.77 21.13 6.12
N LYS A 616 26.34 20.43 5.05
CA LYS A 616 24.92 20.08 4.86
C LYS A 616 24.52 19.07 5.92
N ILE A 617 23.52 19.38 6.74
CA ILE A 617 22.97 18.47 7.74
C ILE A 617 21.53 18.16 7.33
N VAL A 618 21.20 16.89 7.17
CA VAL A 618 19.87 16.41 6.83
C VAL A 618 19.32 15.70 8.05
N VAL A 619 18.25 16.23 8.63
CA VAL A 619 17.58 15.62 9.79
C VAL A 619 16.20 15.16 9.40
N ARG A 620 15.90 13.87 9.57
CA ARG A 620 14.53 13.32 9.46
C ARG A 620 13.88 13.31 10.84
N ASP A 621 12.73 13.96 11.00
CA ASP A 621 11.93 13.93 12.23
C ASP A 621 10.54 13.34 11.98
N ARG A 622 10.20 12.23 12.64
CA ARG A 622 9.02 11.38 12.32
C ARG A 622 8.94 11.04 10.81
N ASN A 623 8.35 11.92 10.02
CA ASN A 623 8.14 11.79 8.57
C ASN A 623 8.49 13.06 7.77
N ARG A 624 9.30 13.99 8.29
CA ARG A 624 9.73 15.19 7.55
C ARG A 624 11.26 15.29 7.55
N PHE A 625 11.83 15.74 6.44
CA PHE A 625 13.24 16.05 6.32
C PHE A 625 13.46 17.56 6.40
N HIS A 626 14.50 17.92 7.13
CA HIS A 626 15.02 19.27 7.28
C HIS A 626 16.41 19.29 6.67
N HIS A 627 16.60 20.09 5.62
CA HIS A 627 17.90 20.29 4.98
C HIS A 627 18.48 21.59 5.51
N PHE A 628 19.45 21.47 6.41
CA PHE A 628 20.20 22.59 6.97
C PHE A 628 21.42 22.87 6.10
N VAL A 629 21.45 24.05 5.49
CA VAL A 629 22.54 24.53 4.63
C VAL A 629 22.79 26.00 4.96
N ASP A 630 24.03 26.33 5.32
CA ASP A 630 24.51 27.70 5.57
C ASP A 630 23.65 28.53 6.53
N GLY A 631 23.04 27.89 7.54
CA GLY A 631 22.20 28.55 8.52
C GLY A 631 20.73 28.68 8.15
N SER A 632 20.33 28.16 6.99
CA SER A 632 18.93 28.08 6.55
C SER A 632 18.43 26.64 6.62
N CYS A 633 17.12 26.46 6.75
CA CYS A 633 16.46 25.16 6.68
C CYS A 633 15.44 25.13 5.54
N SER A 634 15.32 23.99 4.84
CA SER A 634 14.31 23.80 3.78
C SER A 634 12.86 23.98 4.25
N CYS A 635 12.59 23.97 5.57
CA CYS A 635 11.26 24.24 6.12
C CYS A 635 10.84 25.71 6.10
N GLY A 636 11.76 26.65 5.81
CA GLY A 636 11.49 28.09 5.86
C GLY A 636 11.10 28.60 7.25
N ASP A 637 11.55 27.91 8.31
CA ASP A 637 11.17 28.14 9.71
C ASP A 637 9.67 27.98 10.01
N PHE A 638 8.90 27.37 9.10
CA PHE A 638 7.56 26.86 9.36
C PHE A 638 7.67 25.39 9.83
N TRP A 639 8.26 25.19 11.02
CA TRP A 639 8.60 23.85 11.53
C TRP A 639 7.54 23.21 12.39
#